data_AF-A0AAN7VU63-F1
#
_entry.id   AF-A0AAN7VU63-F1
#
_cell.length_a   1.000
_cell.length_b   1.000
_cell.length_c   1.000
_cell.angle_alpha   90.00
_cell.angle_beta   90.00
_cell.angle_gamma   90.00
#
_symmetry.space_group_name_H-M   'P 1'
#
loop_
_entity.id
_entity.type
_entity.pdbx_description
1 polymer ?
#
loop_
_entity_poly.entity_id
_entity_poly.type
_entity_poly.pdbx_seq_one_letter_code
_entity_poly.pdbx_strand_id
1 'polypeptide(L)'
;MAATNGDVPAETLFSSSLISPNVSSALPDGYSMRPLQRGDFDLGFLDVLRVLTHVGDVSKDEFEKRWDEMKAGGGGYHILVILDDEQKIVGTGALIVERKFIHHLGVVGHIEDIAVAKDQQGKKLGLRIIQALDYVAENTGCYKTILDCSEANEGFYVKCGFKRAGLEMAHYYGQRALSHAKFSPQSRKDAASDITLPHELWMTVLDAHCTFPPDIFQEVMLNIVSNPNVTSSQLFRADIFHDSGEHEDGHDTAKGLLKQMKVEYRPIDYQLPGFERIRTIVRQLIPRNPQLDRPLVQTCHFFRRLTEDEETSVVLYIPHVEKSSEMPFYHPKVSKLAFLHKWQHLKGAQLSPGMLSVSYTLFPDANELTTKLERTALRLLETVHKHGQGQLAGYEKKVHLDRIIPQKRYQDTYTTLKAKYGRQLSEQWVEVTDPGKHVFEDIGIAAFLIELWRDMYAVPESTVGGKASFPGFVDIGCGNGVLTYILISEGYRGSGFDARERKTWSIFPADVRDCLQQRLLVPEIFLSDTEGAKDSTWHSGVFDEYPGAFIVSNHADELTAWTPLLAHLNKSAFIAIPCCSHDLAGTRFRASPTTKSAKTRSNNVMSAKRLPQQQQTPAEGEHATLTNDHATKSKQGPETGSLKRTAEQKKMPSAYSTLCSYVESLAEEVGFEAEQEVLRIPSTRNLCILGRTRRAKPENACIRGEENKQDKVVGIVESELGKSVTAVGAEWIARAEKLAKKPGSGH
;
A
#
# COMPACT_ATOMS: atom_id res chain seq x y z
N MET A 1 -4.92 -4.17 76.13
CA MET A 1 -6.11 -4.30 75.28
C MET A 1 -5.75 -3.71 73.93
N ALA A 2 -5.63 -4.56 72.90
CA ALA A 2 -5.34 -4.14 71.55
C ALA A 2 -6.59 -3.48 70.94
N ALA A 3 -6.45 -2.24 70.48
CA ALA A 3 -7.45 -1.59 69.66
C ALA A 3 -7.34 -2.16 68.24
N THR A 4 -8.43 -2.77 67.78
CA THR A 4 -8.63 -3.22 66.41
C THR A 4 -8.60 -2.00 65.48
N ASN A 5 -7.57 -1.86 64.65
CA ASN A 5 -7.60 -0.96 63.49
C ASN A 5 -8.70 -1.49 62.55
N GLY A 6 -9.84 -0.79 62.56
CA GLY A 6 -10.90 -1.00 61.59
C GLY A 6 -10.38 -0.66 60.19
N ASP A 7 -10.58 -1.60 59.28
CA ASP A 7 -10.32 -1.47 57.84
C ASP A 7 -11.12 -0.27 57.32
N VAL A 8 -10.44 0.83 56.98
CA VAL A 8 -11.08 1.99 56.34
C VAL A 8 -11.33 1.58 54.88
N PRO A 9 -12.58 1.48 54.41
CA PRO A 9 -12.86 1.03 53.06
C PRO A 9 -12.19 1.96 52.03
N ALA A 10 -11.48 1.36 51.08
CA ALA A 10 -10.74 2.09 50.05
C ALA A 10 -11.65 3.08 49.31
N GLU A 11 -11.21 4.34 49.24
CA GLU A 11 -12.00 5.42 48.65
C GLU A 11 -12.10 5.24 47.12
N THR A 12 -13.31 4.99 46.65
CA THR A 12 -13.64 4.71 45.24
C THR A 12 -14.23 5.93 44.55
N LEU A 13 -14.01 6.09 43.25
CA LEU A 13 -14.49 7.25 42.49
C LEU A 13 -16.03 7.33 42.47
N PHE A 14 -16.70 6.19 42.32
CA PHE A 14 -18.17 6.08 42.41
C PHE A 14 -18.56 4.80 43.17
N SER A 15 -19.85 4.67 43.52
CA SER A 15 -20.34 3.53 44.30
C SER A 15 -20.10 2.20 43.57
N SER A 16 -19.43 1.26 44.23
CA SER A 16 -19.24 -0.10 43.72
C SER A 16 -20.55 -0.85 43.47
N SER A 17 -21.68 -0.40 44.06
CA SER A 17 -23.01 -0.97 43.80
C SER A 17 -23.48 -0.79 42.35
N LEU A 18 -22.88 0.14 41.60
CA LEU A 18 -23.18 0.38 40.19
C LEU A 18 -22.39 -0.55 39.25
N ILE A 19 -21.49 -1.38 39.77
CA ILE A 19 -20.82 -2.42 38.98
C ILE A 19 -21.76 -3.62 38.85
N SER A 20 -22.11 -3.98 37.62
CA SER A 20 -23.04 -5.09 37.35
C SER A 20 -22.51 -6.42 37.92
N PRO A 21 -23.24 -7.10 38.83
CA PRO A 21 -22.84 -8.39 39.37
C PRO A 21 -22.71 -9.47 38.28
N ASN A 22 -23.56 -9.40 37.25
CA ASN A 22 -23.56 -10.34 36.13
C ASN A 22 -22.35 -10.15 35.21
N VAL A 23 -21.89 -8.91 35.02
CA VAL A 23 -20.70 -8.63 34.20
C VAL A 23 -19.44 -9.01 34.97
N SER A 24 -19.40 -8.69 36.26
CA SER A 24 -18.28 -9.03 37.15
C SER A 24 -18.08 -10.54 37.24
N SER A 25 -19.16 -11.33 37.41
CA SER A 25 -19.08 -12.80 37.45
C SER A 25 -18.75 -13.45 36.11
N ALA A 26 -18.85 -12.71 35.00
CA ALA A 26 -18.55 -13.20 33.65
C ALA A 26 -17.12 -12.84 33.18
N LEU A 27 -16.31 -12.24 34.06
CA LEU A 27 -14.87 -12.10 33.86
C LEU A 27 -14.17 -13.46 33.92
N PRO A 28 -13.03 -13.64 33.22
CA PRO A 28 -12.22 -14.84 33.39
C PRO A 28 -11.72 -14.99 34.83
N ASP A 29 -11.47 -16.23 35.27
CA ASP A 29 -10.90 -16.51 36.58
C ASP A 29 -9.59 -15.71 36.80
N GLY A 30 -9.42 -15.18 38.01
CA GLY A 30 -8.28 -14.33 38.37
C GLY A 30 -8.46 -12.85 38.06
N TYR A 31 -9.49 -12.45 37.31
CA TYR A 31 -9.77 -11.03 37.05
C TYR A 31 -10.87 -10.49 37.96
N SER A 32 -10.77 -9.19 38.28
CA SER A 32 -11.81 -8.46 38.99
C SER A 32 -12.08 -7.11 38.34
N MET A 33 -13.26 -6.53 38.55
CA MET A 33 -13.53 -5.15 38.16
C MET A 33 -14.06 -4.34 39.33
N ARG A 34 -13.64 -3.07 39.39
CA ARG A 34 -14.08 -2.11 40.42
C ARG A 34 -13.96 -0.66 39.93
N PRO A 35 -14.58 0.30 40.62
CA PRO A 35 -14.33 1.71 40.38
C PRO A 35 -12.85 2.07 40.59
N LEU A 36 -12.38 3.09 39.87
CA LEU A 36 -11.05 3.68 40.04
C LEU A 36 -10.88 4.19 41.48
N GLN A 37 -9.74 3.90 42.09
CA GLN A 37 -9.37 4.34 43.43
C GLN A 37 -8.24 5.37 43.36
N ARG A 38 -8.15 6.20 44.39
CA ARG A 38 -7.12 7.25 44.49
C ARG A 38 -5.69 6.69 44.45
N GLY A 39 -5.47 5.47 44.96
CA GLY A 39 -4.18 4.78 44.96
C GLY A 39 -3.81 4.04 43.67
N ASP A 40 -4.68 4.02 42.64
CA ASP A 40 -4.47 3.23 41.43
C ASP A 40 -3.35 3.74 40.51
N PHE A 41 -2.76 4.89 40.84
CA PHE A 41 -1.52 5.38 40.22
C PHE A 41 -0.42 4.32 40.26
N ASP A 42 -0.21 3.71 41.44
CA ASP A 42 0.87 2.75 41.67
C ASP A 42 0.58 1.35 41.08
N LEU A 43 -0.66 1.11 40.65
CA LEU A 43 -1.10 -0.17 40.05
C LEU A 43 -1.06 -0.17 38.51
N GLY A 44 -0.45 0.85 37.90
CA GLY A 44 -0.23 0.91 36.45
C GLY A 44 -1.39 1.49 35.64
N PHE A 45 -2.32 2.22 36.27
CA PHE A 45 -3.48 2.80 35.58
C PHE A 45 -3.10 3.65 34.34
N LEU A 46 -2.13 4.56 34.50
CA LEU A 46 -1.69 5.43 33.41
C LEU A 46 -0.99 4.64 32.29
N ASP A 47 -0.30 3.55 32.61
CA ASP A 47 0.36 2.71 31.62
C ASP A 47 -0.63 1.97 30.73
N VAL A 48 -1.79 1.59 31.27
CA VAL A 48 -2.90 1.06 30.47
C VAL A 48 -3.44 2.12 29.51
N LEU A 49 -3.64 3.37 29.95
CA LEU A 49 -4.12 4.45 29.06
C LEU A 49 -3.14 4.77 27.91
N ARG A 50 -1.83 4.53 28.09
CA ARG A 50 -0.81 4.73 27.03
C ARG A 50 -1.03 3.82 25.80
N VAL A 51 -1.80 2.73 25.93
CA VAL A 51 -2.15 1.91 24.75
C VAL A 51 -3.20 2.58 23.85
N LEU A 52 -3.96 3.54 24.40
CA LEU A 52 -5.01 4.27 23.71
C LEU A 52 -4.47 5.55 23.05
N THR A 53 -3.76 6.40 23.80
CA THR A 53 -3.26 7.69 23.31
C THR A 53 -2.06 8.21 24.12
N HIS A 54 -1.53 9.37 23.74
CA HIS A 54 -0.47 10.06 24.48
C HIS A 54 -0.99 10.59 25.83
N VAL A 55 -0.45 10.06 26.92
CA VAL A 55 -0.78 10.50 28.30
C VAL A 55 0.14 11.61 28.80
N GLY A 56 1.42 11.62 28.40
CA GLY A 56 2.46 12.50 28.95
C GLY A 56 3.10 11.95 30.23
N ASP A 57 3.96 12.76 30.85
CA ASP A 57 4.58 12.48 32.14
C ASP A 57 3.72 13.13 33.24
N VAL A 58 2.87 12.33 33.88
CA VAL A 58 1.97 12.76 34.94
C VAL A 58 2.52 12.26 36.27
N SER A 59 2.80 13.18 37.19
CA SER A 59 3.23 12.86 38.55
C SER A 59 2.07 12.32 39.39
N LYS A 60 2.40 11.62 40.50
CA LYS A 60 1.40 11.09 41.43
C LYS A 60 0.51 12.20 42.00
N ASP A 61 1.08 13.33 42.36
CA ASP A 61 0.35 14.49 42.89
C ASP A 61 -0.63 15.07 41.86
N GLU A 62 -0.25 15.13 40.58
CA GLU A 62 -1.14 15.58 39.50
C GLU A 62 -2.28 14.60 39.24
N PHE A 63 -2.00 13.29 39.32
CA PHE A 63 -3.02 12.25 39.22
C PHE A 63 -4.04 12.34 40.36
N GLU A 64 -3.56 12.40 41.61
CA GLU A 64 -4.41 12.49 42.80
C GLU A 64 -5.26 13.77 42.77
N LYS A 65 -4.66 14.90 42.38
CA LYS A 65 -5.39 16.17 42.20
C LYS A 65 -6.51 16.05 41.17
N ARG A 66 -6.24 15.44 40.02
CA ARG A 66 -7.29 15.21 38.99
C ARG A 66 -8.36 14.24 39.48
N TRP A 67 -7.99 13.23 40.24
CA TRP A 67 -8.94 12.29 40.84
C TRP A 67 -9.88 13.01 41.82
N ASP A 68 -9.35 13.88 42.69
CA ASP A 68 -10.13 14.68 43.63
C ASP A 68 -11.11 15.63 42.89
N GLU A 69 -10.66 16.25 41.79
CA GLU A 69 -11.50 17.08 40.91
C GLU A 69 -12.66 16.28 40.31
N MET A 70 -12.40 15.08 39.79
CA MET A 70 -13.43 14.20 39.21
C MET A 70 -14.43 13.71 40.27
N LYS A 71 -13.95 13.41 41.48
CA LYS A 71 -14.78 12.99 42.62
C LYS A 71 -15.72 14.11 43.07
N ALA A 72 -15.23 15.34 43.13
CA ALA A 72 -15.99 16.52 43.56
C ALA A 72 -17.00 17.02 42.52
N GLY A 73 -16.78 16.73 41.22
CA GLY A 73 -17.51 17.27 40.06
C GLY A 73 -18.99 16.85 39.89
N GLY A 74 -19.71 16.54 40.97
CA GLY A 74 -21.17 16.34 40.94
C GLY A 74 -21.66 15.00 40.37
N GLY A 75 -20.82 13.97 40.38
CA GLY A 75 -21.21 12.59 40.02
C GLY A 75 -21.29 12.29 38.52
N GLY A 76 -20.61 13.09 37.67
CA GLY A 76 -20.60 12.87 36.23
C GLY A 76 -19.64 11.77 35.75
N TYR A 77 -18.53 11.53 36.46
CA TYR A 77 -17.47 10.62 36.04
C TYR A 77 -17.57 9.25 36.70
N HIS A 78 -17.66 8.20 35.88
CA HIS A 78 -17.67 6.80 36.32
C HIS A 78 -16.54 6.05 35.61
N ILE A 79 -15.35 6.08 36.20
CA ILE A 79 -14.16 5.39 35.67
C ILE A 79 -13.99 4.06 36.40
N LEU A 80 -13.99 2.96 35.65
CA LEU A 80 -13.76 1.62 36.18
C LEU A 80 -12.46 1.02 35.66
N VAL A 81 -11.95 0.05 36.40
CA VAL A 81 -10.73 -0.68 36.09
C VAL A 81 -10.97 -2.18 36.20
N ILE A 82 -10.23 -2.95 35.40
CA ILE A 82 -10.09 -4.40 35.53
C ILE A 82 -8.69 -4.68 36.07
N LEU A 83 -8.61 -5.53 37.09
CA LEU A 83 -7.37 -6.02 37.68
C LEU A 83 -7.15 -7.48 37.32
N ASP A 84 -5.89 -7.88 37.16
CA ASP A 84 -5.48 -9.28 37.03
C ASP A 84 -5.23 -9.94 38.40
N ASP A 85 -4.69 -11.17 38.37
CA ASP A 85 -4.38 -11.99 39.53
C ASP A 85 -3.23 -11.42 40.38
N GLU A 86 -2.36 -10.61 39.79
CA GLU A 86 -1.30 -9.86 40.47
C GLU A 86 -1.77 -8.51 41.04
N GLN A 87 -3.07 -8.21 40.97
CA GLN A 87 -3.65 -6.91 41.36
C GLN A 87 -3.09 -5.72 40.54
N LYS A 88 -2.63 -5.96 39.31
CA LYS A 88 -2.27 -4.88 38.38
C LYS A 88 -3.47 -4.49 37.53
N ILE A 89 -3.56 -3.21 37.22
CA ILE A 89 -4.60 -2.71 36.33
C ILE A 89 -4.25 -3.09 34.90
N VAL A 90 -5.18 -3.76 34.23
CA VAL A 90 -5.01 -4.32 32.89
C VAL A 90 -6.06 -3.85 31.90
N GLY A 91 -7.10 -3.17 32.38
CA GLY A 91 -8.11 -2.54 31.55
C GLY A 91 -8.79 -1.38 32.25
N THR A 92 -9.27 -0.40 31.48
CA THR A 92 -10.03 0.73 31.98
C THR A 92 -11.04 1.23 30.95
N GLY A 93 -12.07 1.90 31.45
CA GLY A 93 -13.00 2.68 30.66
C GLY A 93 -13.76 3.68 31.53
N ALA A 94 -14.21 4.75 30.91
CA ALA A 94 -14.93 5.83 31.57
C ALA A 94 -16.33 6.00 30.99
N LEU A 95 -17.29 6.37 31.84
CA LEU A 95 -18.58 6.89 31.44
C LEU A 95 -18.76 8.30 32.03
N ILE A 96 -19.02 9.28 31.16
CA ILE A 96 -19.36 10.64 31.53
C ILE A 96 -20.86 10.86 31.32
N VAL A 97 -21.56 11.25 32.37
CA VAL A 97 -23.00 11.41 32.37
C VAL A 97 -23.36 12.89 32.15
N GLU A 98 -23.90 13.22 30.97
CA GLU A 98 -24.27 14.57 30.57
C GLU A 98 -25.79 14.82 30.76
N ARG A 99 -26.15 15.85 31.52
CA ARG A 99 -27.54 16.29 31.69
C ARG A 99 -27.95 17.26 30.59
N LYS A 100 -29.13 17.06 29.98
CA LYS A 100 -29.64 17.88 28.89
C LYS A 100 -31.04 18.43 29.21
N PHE A 101 -31.42 19.57 28.63
CA PHE A 101 -32.80 20.06 28.69
C PHE A 101 -33.76 19.27 27.80
N ILE A 102 -33.26 18.82 26.64
CA ILE A 102 -34.01 17.99 25.68
C ILE A 102 -34.31 16.61 26.28
N HIS A 103 -35.27 15.89 25.67
CA HIS A 103 -35.75 14.60 26.19
C HIS A 103 -36.27 14.68 27.64
N HIS A 104 -37.00 15.78 27.96
CA HIS A 104 -37.62 16.02 29.27
C HIS A 104 -36.61 15.99 30.42
N LEU A 105 -35.62 16.89 30.38
CA LEU A 105 -34.50 16.94 31.34
C LEU A 105 -33.69 15.63 31.33
N GLY A 106 -33.57 15.00 30.16
CA GLY A 106 -32.96 13.68 29.99
C GLY A 106 -31.44 13.70 30.16
N VAL A 107 -30.88 12.50 30.33
CA VAL A 107 -29.45 12.29 30.59
C VAL A 107 -28.83 11.38 29.51
N VAL A 108 -27.61 11.68 29.07
CA VAL A 108 -26.86 10.90 28.07
C VAL A 108 -25.54 10.42 28.65
N GLY A 109 -25.24 9.14 28.48
CA GLY A 109 -23.92 8.58 28.79
C GLY A 109 -22.96 8.72 27.63
N HIS A 110 -21.73 9.16 27.90
CA HIS A 110 -20.63 9.19 26.93
C HIS A 110 -19.54 8.23 27.41
N ILE A 111 -19.32 7.14 26.67
CA ILE A 111 -18.23 6.21 26.97
C ILE A 111 -16.93 6.75 26.38
N GLU A 112 -15.92 6.87 27.23
CA GLU A 112 -14.61 7.45 26.92
C GLU A 112 -13.47 6.54 27.40
N ASP A 113 -12.26 6.79 26.91
CA ASP A 113 -11.00 6.24 27.43
C ASP A 113 -10.94 4.70 27.59
N ILE A 114 -11.54 3.97 26.65
CA ILE A 114 -11.52 2.49 26.64
C ILE A 114 -10.13 1.97 26.28
N ALA A 115 -9.47 1.31 27.23
CA ALA A 115 -8.13 0.75 27.06
C ALA A 115 -7.99 -0.64 27.72
N VAL A 116 -7.22 -1.53 27.09
CA VAL A 116 -6.83 -2.85 27.64
C VAL A 116 -5.36 -3.08 27.31
N ALA A 117 -4.56 -3.46 28.32
CA ALA A 117 -3.15 -3.79 28.19
C ALA A 117 -2.93 -4.84 27.07
N LYS A 118 -1.87 -4.67 26.27
CA LYS A 118 -1.71 -5.39 24.99
C LYS A 118 -1.63 -6.90 25.14
N ASP A 119 -0.93 -7.36 26.17
CA ASP A 119 -0.79 -8.76 26.58
C ASP A 119 -2.09 -9.35 27.17
N GLN A 120 -3.09 -8.50 27.44
CA GLN A 120 -4.39 -8.85 28.01
C GLN A 120 -5.54 -8.73 27.00
N GLN A 121 -5.24 -8.28 25.76
CA GLN A 121 -6.23 -8.18 24.68
C GLN A 121 -6.68 -9.56 24.16
N GLY A 122 -7.87 -9.63 23.58
CA GLY A 122 -8.46 -10.88 23.08
C GLY A 122 -9.17 -11.73 24.15
N LYS A 123 -8.98 -11.45 25.44
CA LYS A 123 -9.59 -12.15 26.58
C LYS A 123 -10.99 -11.65 26.97
N LYS A 124 -11.68 -10.95 26.06
CA LYS A 124 -13.01 -10.33 26.27
C LYS A 124 -13.10 -9.23 27.34
N LEU A 125 -11.99 -8.80 27.94
CA LEU A 125 -11.98 -7.74 28.97
C LEU A 125 -12.61 -6.43 28.49
N GLY A 126 -12.26 -5.96 27.28
CA GLY A 126 -12.86 -4.77 26.70
C GLY A 126 -14.39 -4.87 26.53
N LEU A 127 -14.90 -6.05 26.15
CA LEU A 127 -16.35 -6.29 26.06
C LEU A 127 -17.01 -6.15 27.45
N ARG A 128 -16.36 -6.65 28.51
CA ARG A 128 -16.85 -6.52 29.89
C ARG A 128 -16.84 -5.07 30.36
N ILE A 129 -15.83 -4.28 29.99
CA ILE A 129 -15.78 -2.84 30.28
C ILE A 129 -17.00 -2.14 29.67
N ILE A 130 -17.29 -2.36 28.38
CA ILE A 130 -18.44 -1.73 27.71
C ILE A 130 -19.76 -2.16 28.37
N GLN A 131 -19.94 -3.45 28.64
CA GLN A 131 -21.15 -3.96 29.31
C GLN A 131 -21.35 -3.36 30.71
N ALA A 132 -20.27 -3.19 31.46
CA ALA A 132 -20.33 -2.57 32.78
C ALA A 132 -20.67 -1.08 32.69
N LEU A 133 -20.06 -0.33 31.78
CA LEU A 133 -20.36 1.10 31.60
C LEU A 133 -21.79 1.33 31.09
N ASP A 134 -22.30 0.48 30.21
CA ASP A 134 -23.67 0.58 29.72
C ASP A 134 -24.69 0.29 30.83
N TYR A 135 -24.39 -0.69 31.70
CA TYR A 135 -25.17 -0.93 32.91
C TYR A 135 -25.15 0.29 33.86
N VAL A 136 -24.00 0.94 34.04
CA VAL A 136 -23.92 2.18 34.85
C VAL A 136 -24.77 3.29 34.21
N ALA A 137 -24.73 3.45 32.88
CA ALA A 137 -25.51 4.47 32.18
C ALA A 137 -27.02 4.26 32.37
N GLU A 138 -27.50 3.04 32.20
CA GLU A 138 -28.92 2.69 32.41
C GLU A 138 -29.35 2.95 33.87
N ASN A 139 -28.54 2.51 34.84
CA ASN A 139 -28.85 2.67 36.27
C ASN A 139 -28.64 4.10 36.81
N THR A 140 -28.03 4.98 36.01
CA THR A 140 -27.96 6.43 36.27
C THR A 140 -29.06 7.22 35.56
N GLY A 141 -29.96 6.54 34.84
CA GLY A 141 -31.12 7.14 34.17
C GLY A 141 -30.82 7.72 32.79
N CYS A 142 -29.72 7.29 32.14
CA CYS A 142 -29.43 7.71 30.78
C CYS A 142 -30.44 7.10 29.80
N TYR A 143 -31.03 7.92 28.92
CA TYR A 143 -31.93 7.40 27.88
C TYR A 143 -31.16 6.78 26.70
N LYS A 144 -29.87 7.07 26.59
CA LYS A 144 -28.93 6.43 25.65
C LYS A 144 -27.49 6.59 26.11
N THR A 145 -26.63 5.70 25.62
CA THR A 145 -25.18 5.78 25.70
C THR A 145 -24.59 5.98 24.30
N ILE A 146 -23.63 6.87 24.16
CA ILE A 146 -22.89 7.11 22.91
C ILE A 146 -21.39 7.05 23.16
N LEU A 147 -20.64 6.86 22.09
CA LEU A 147 -19.18 6.90 22.05
C LEU A 147 -18.74 7.19 20.63
N ASP A 148 -17.55 7.74 20.52
CA ASP A 148 -16.87 7.92 19.24
C ASP A 148 -15.82 6.82 19.07
N CYS A 149 -15.74 6.27 17.86
CA CYS A 149 -14.75 5.25 17.55
C CYS A 149 -14.29 5.35 16.11
N SER A 150 -13.05 4.94 15.87
CA SER A 150 -12.57 4.75 14.50
C SER A 150 -13.28 3.57 13.81
N GLU A 151 -13.39 3.63 12.49
CA GLU A 151 -13.93 2.52 11.68
C GLU A 151 -13.26 1.16 11.99
N ALA A 152 -11.98 1.17 12.39
CA ALA A 152 -11.24 -0.05 12.75
C ALA A 152 -11.83 -0.81 13.95
N ASN A 153 -12.42 -0.08 14.89
CA ASN A 153 -12.97 -0.61 16.13
C ASN A 153 -14.50 -0.69 16.10
N GLU A 154 -15.16 -0.18 15.06
CA GLU A 154 -16.63 -0.23 14.91
C GLU A 154 -17.15 -1.66 15.07
N GLY A 155 -16.50 -2.65 14.45
CA GLY A 155 -16.88 -4.05 14.58
C GLY A 155 -16.78 -4.63 15.99
N PHE A 156 -15.96 -4.04 16.88
CA PHE A 156 -15.96 -4.38 18.31
C PHE A 156 -17.20 -3.78 19.00
N TYR A 157 -17.50 -2.51 18.79
CA TYR A 157 -18.67 -1.86 19.41
C TYR A 157 -20.00 -2.43 18.89
N VAL A 158 -20.07 -2.85 17.63
CA VAL A 158 -21.20 -3.61 17.08
C VAL A 158 -21.40 -4.93 17.83
N LYS A 159 -20.31 -5.65 18.17
CA LYS A 159 -20.40 -6.87 19.00
C LYS A 159 -20.81 -6.57 20.45
N CYS A 160 -20.58 -5.36 20.93
CA CYS A 160 -21.06 -4.90 22.23
C CYS A 160 -22.53 -4.44 22.21
N GLY A 161 -23.20 -4.42 21.05
CA GLY A 161 -24.61 -4.03 20.91
C GLY A 161 -24.85 -2.59 20.45
N PHE A 162 -23.79 -1.81 20.22
CA PHE A 162 -23.89 -0.44 19.71
C PHE A 162 -24.15 -0.43 18.19
N LYS A 163 -24.71 0.69 17.71
CA LYS A 163 -24.97 0.92 16.28
C LYS A 163 -24.45 2.30 15.89
N ARG A 164 -23.99 2.45 14.64
CA ARG A 164 -23.56 3.74 14.10
C ARG A 164 -24.74 4.73 14.11
N ALA A 165 -24.53 5.89 14.75
CA ALA A 165 -25.60 6.87 14.98
C ALA A 165 -25.23 8.31 14.56
N GLY A 166 -24.02 8.55 14.06
CA GLY A 166 -23.55 9.89 13.66
C GLY A 166 -22.11 9.89 13.14
N LEU A 167 -21.56 11.10 12.97
CA LEU A 167 -20.15 11.34 12.65
C LEU A 167 -19.56 12.24 13.74
N GLU A 168 -18.41 11.84 14.29
CA GLU A 168 -17.59 12.69 15.15
C GLU A 168 -16.93 13.79 14.31
N MET A 169 -16.95 15.02 14.82
CA MET A 169 -16.25 16.16 14.21
C MET A 169 -15.29 16.76 15.24
N ALA A 170 -13.99 16.83 14.91
CA ALA A 170 -12.96 17.32 15.82
C ALA A 170 -12.29 18.61 15.34
N HIS A 171 -12.03 19.54 16.26
CA HIS A 171 -11.19 20.73 16.06
C HIS A 171 -10.16 20.84 17.19
N TYR A 172 -8.90 20.53 16.88
CA TYR A 172 -7.82 20.53 17.87
C TYR A 172 -7.15 21.90 17.99
N TYR A 173 -6.96 22.38 19.23
CA TYR A 173 -6.29 23.65 19.53
C TYR A 173 -4.86 23.44 20.07
N GLY A 174 -3.87 24.14 19.50
CA GLY A 174 -2.61 24.48 20.20
C GLY A 174 -1.69 23.36 20.74
N GLN A 175 -1.42 22.29 19.99
CA GLN A 175 -0.24 21.45 20.31
C GLN A 175 1.04 22.16 19.87
N ARG A 176 1.97 22.39 20.82
CA ARG A 176 3.35 22.84 20.56
C ARG A 176 4.17 21.68 19.96
N ALA A 177 3.75 21.19 18.80
CA ALA A 177 4.58 20.35 17.95
C ALA A 177 5.68 21.24 17.36
N LEU A 178 6.89 20.71 17.21
CA LEU A 178 7.87 21.27 16.27
C LEU A 178 7.13 21.48 14.93
N SER A 179 6.82 22.73 14.64
CA SER A 179 5.84 23.09 13.63
C SER A 179 6.40 22.71 12.27
N HIS A 180 5.86 21.65 11.68
CA HIS A 180 5.81 21.58 10.23
C HIS A 180 5.07 22.84 9.81
N ALA A 181 5.70 23.70 8.99
CA ALA A 181 4.99 24.86 8.46
C ALA A 181 3.69 24.36 7.82
N LYS A 182 2.55 24.74 8.40
CA LYS A 182 1.24 24.36 7.90
C LYS A 182 1.18 24.89 6.46
N PHE A 183 0.87 24.02 5.49
CA PHE A 183 0.74 24.45 4.10
C PHE A 183 -0.39 25.47 4.01
N SER A 184 -0.02 26.74 3.83
CA SER A 184 -0.93 27.89 3.79
C SER A 184 -0.65 28.69 2.51
N PRO A 185 -1.15 28.23 1.35
CA PRO A 185 -0.90 28.89 0.09
C PRO A 185 -1.63 30.24 0.03
N GLN A 186 -0.95 31.27 -0.46
CA GLN A 186 -1.53 32.61 -0.67
C GLN A 186 -1.60 32.94 -2.16
N SER A 187 -2.69 33.60 -2.56
CA SER A 187 -2.88 34.10 -3.92
C SER A 187 -2.03 35.34 -4.13
N ARG A 188 -1.20 35.34 -5.19
CA ARG A 188 -0.37 36.49 -5.60
C ARG A 188 -0.88 37.19 -6.86
N LYS A 189 -2.13 36.94 -7.26
CA LYS A 189 -2.75 37.49 -8.47
C LYS A 189 -2.62 39.03 -8.60
N ASP A 190 -2.64 39.73 -7.47
CA ASP A 190 -2.60 41.20 -7.43
C ASP A 190 -1.21 41.77 -7.08
N ALA A 191 -0.19 40.90 -6.93
CA ALA A 191 1.14 41.27 -6.48
C ALA A 191 2.17 41.22 -7.62
N ALA A 192 3.20 42.07 -7.55
CA ALA A 192 4.30 42.04 -8.50
C ALA A 192 5.04 40.68 -8.45
N SER A 193 5.48 40.22 -9.62
CA SER A 193 6.27 38.99 -9.77
C SER A 193 7.58 39.10 -8.97
N ASP A 194 7.95 37.99 -8.32
CA ASP A 194 9.14 37.86 -7.48
C ASP A 194 10.45 37.76 -8.28
N ILE A 195 10.35 37.59 -9.60
CA ILE A 195 11.46 37.53 -10.53
C ILE A 195 11.45 38.84 -11.31
N THR A 196 12.48 39.66 -11.15
CA THR A 196 12.71 40.89 -11.91
C THR A 196 13.00 40.55 -13.37
N LEU A 197 11.93 40.32 -14.11
CA LEU A 197 11.89 40.21 -15.56
C LEU A 197 10.86 41.21 -16.08
N PRO A 198 10.97 41.67 -17.34
CA PRO A 198 10.02 42.63 -17.91
C PRO A 198 8.60 42.18 -17.61
N HIS A 199 7.84 43.07 -16.97
CA HIS A 199 6.53 42.86 -16.33
C HIS A 199 5.42 42.28 -17.23
N GLU A 200 5.74 41.92 -18.47
CA GLU A 200 4.78 41.56 -19.52
C GLU A 200 4.59 40.04 -19.71
N LEU A 201 5.38 39.16 -19.07
CA LEU A 201 5.39 37.73 -19.43
C LEU A 201 5.20 36.71 -18.29
N TRP A 202 5.40 37.07 -17.03
CA TRP A 202 5.35 36.11 -15.91
C TRP A 202 4.34 36.51 -14.84
N MET A 203 3.43 35.59 -14.53
CA MET A 203 2.43 35.74 -13.49
C MET A 203 2.69 34.72 -12.37
N THR A 204 3.00 35.19 -11.16
CA THR A 204 3.04 34.32 -9.97
C THR A 204 1.62 34.05 -9.51
N VAL A 205 1.23 32.78 -9.49
CA VAL A 205 -0.15 32.37 -9.21
C VAL A 205 -0.36 32.18 -7.71
N LEU A 206 0.54 31.42 -7.08
CA LEU A 206 0.48 31.07 -5.65
C LEU A 206 1.89 31.04 -5.06
N ASP A 207 1.98 31.39 -3.79
CA ASP A 207 3.15 31.13 -2.95
C ASP A 207 2.76 30.43 -1.63
N ALA A 208 3.72 29.80 -0.98
CA ALA A 208 3.57 29.17 0.33
C ALA A 208 4.90 29.15 1.07
N HIS A 209 4.88 29.38 2.39
CA HIS A 209 6.05 29.17 3.22
C HIS A 209 6.45 27.70 3.29
N CYS A 210 7.75 27.45 3.42
CA CYS A 210 8.33 26.12 3.59
C CYS A 210 9.55 26.17 4.54
N THR A 211 10.00 25.01 4.99
CA THR A 211 11.11 24.88 5.95
C THR A 211 12.26 24.02 5.42
N PHE A 212 12.20 23.59 4.16
CA PHE A 212 13.24 22.77 3.55
C PHE A 212 14.21 23.65 2.72
N PRO A 213 15.52 23.40 2.83
CA PRO A 213 16.57 24.14 2.12
C PRO A 213 16.63 23.84 0.60
N PRO A 214 17.43 24.60 -0.16
CA PRO A 214 17.50 24.52 -1.63
C PRO A 214 17.93 23.15 -2.18
N ASP A 215 18.80 22.41 -1.49
CA ASP A 215 19.22 21.06 -1.83
C ASP A 215 18.04 20.08 -1.86
N ILE A 216 17.19 20.10 -0.82
CA ILE A 216 15.96 19.30 -0.78
C ILE A 216 15.00 19.74 -1.89
N PHE A 217 14.84 21.04 -2.14
CA PHE A 217 14.00 21.52 -3.24
C PHE A 217 14.50 20.99 -4.60
N GLN A 218 15.81 21.05 -4.86
CA GLN A 218 16.41 20.57 -6.09
C GLN A 218 16.21 19.05 -6.27
N GLU A 219 16.40 18.25 -5.22
CA GLU A 219 16.17 16.80 -5.25
C GLU A 219 14.69 16.45 -5.50
N VAL A 220 13.76 17.13 -4.83
CA VAL A 220 12.32 16.97 -5.07
C VAL A 220 11.96 17.29 -6.51
N MET A 221 12.47 18.41 -7.03
CA MET A 221 12.20 18.83 -8.40
C MET A 221 12.81 17.86 -9.42
N LEU A 222 14.04 17.37 -9.21
CA LEU A 222 14.66 16.36 -10.06
C LEU A 222 13.83 15.06 -10.09
N ASN A 223 13.33 14.63 -8.93
CA ASN A 223 12.43 13.48 -8.84
C ASN A 223 11.11 13.70 -9.58
N ILE A 224 10.50 14.89 -9.51
CA ILE A 224 9.28 15.23 -10.27
C ILE A 224 9.54 15.34 -11.77
N VAL A 225 10.72 15.84 -12.17
CA VAL A 225 11.14 15.88 -13.58
C VAL A 225 11.26 14.45 -14.14
N SER A 226 11.86 13.55 -13.38
CA SER A 226 12.06 12.15 -13.78
C SER A 226 10.79 11.30 -13.66
N ASN A 227 9.90 11.62 -12.70
CA ASN A 227 8.69 10.86 -12.37
C ASN A 227 7.44 11.76 -12.44
N PRO A 228 6.98 12.15 -13.64
CA PRO A 228 5.87 13.08 -13.81
C PRO A 228 4.51 12.55 -13.31
N ASN A 229 4.40 11.22 -13.12
CA ASN A 229 3.25 10.56 -12.54
C ASN A 229 2.98 10.95 -11.08
N VAL A 230 3.97 11.60 -10.42
CA VAL A 230 3.83 12.20 -9.08
C VAL A 230 2.88 13.40 -9.11
N THR A 231 2.94 14.20 -10.18
CA THR A 231 2.13 15.42 -10.33
C THR A 231 0.86 15.24 -11.16
N SER A 232 0.80 14.23 -12.04
CA SER A 232 -0.37 13.98 -12.88
C SER A 232 -0.68 12.50 -12.98
N SER A 233 -1.93 12.13 -12.71
CA SER A 233 -2.35 10.74 -12.79
C SER A 233 -2.38 10.17 -14.19
N GLN A 234 -2.50 11.04 -15.18
CA GLN A 234 -2.62 10.67 -16.59
C GLN A 234 -1.27 10.37 -17.25
N LEU A 235 -0.16 10.67 -16.56
CA LEU A 235 1.19 10.41 -17.04
C LEU A 235 1.70 9.07 -16.53
N PHE A 236 2.32 8.30 -17.44
CA PHE A 236 2.85 6.98 -17.15
C PHE A 236 4.31 7.01 -16.72
N ARG A 237 5.14 7.80 -17.43
CA ARG A 237 6.57 8.06 -17.16
C ARG A 237 7.07 9.30 -17.94
N ALA A 238 8.34 9.63 -17.75
CA ALA A 238 9.10 10.53 -18.62
C ALA A 238 10.27 9.79 -19.26
N ASP A 239 10.43 9.89 -20.58
CA ASP A 239 11.64 9.43 -21.28
C ASP A 239 12.63 10.60 -21.36
N ILE A 240 13.82 10.45 -20.77
CA ILE A 240 14.87 11.48 -20.79
C ILE A 240 15.71 11.33 -22.06
N PHE A 241 15.81 12.40 -22.84
CA PHE A 241 16.57 12.45 -24.09
C PHE A 241 17.89 13.21 -23.96
N HIS A 242 17.98 14.11 -22.99
CA HIS A 242 19.19 14.88 -22.70
C HIS A 242 19.20 15.26 -21.23
N ASP A 243 20.37 15.16 -20.60
CA ASP A 243 20.62 15.66 -19.27
C ASP A 243 22.05 16.23 -19.18
N SER A 244 22.17 17.53 -18.97
CA SER A 244 23.48 18.18 -18.87
C SER A 244 24.24 17.84 -17.58
N GLY A 245 23.59 17.20 -16.61
CA GLY A 245 24.20 16.82 -15.33
C GLY A 245 24.83 15.43 -15.30
N GLU A 246 24.59 14.58 -16.30
CA GLU A 246 25.20 13.23 -16.38
C GLU A 246 26.59 13.23 -17.05
N HIS A 247 27.01 14.35 -17.61
CA HIS A 247 28.31 14.51 -18.29
C HIS A 247 29.25 15.37 -17.43
N GLU A 248 29.88 14.77 -16.42
CA GLU A 248 30.96 15.43 -15.65
C GLU A 248 32.26 15.58 -16.48
N ASP A 249 32.39 14.87 -17.60
CA ASP A 249 33.59 14.87 -18.44
C ASP A 249 33.38 15.64 -19.77
N GLY A 250 33.77 16.91 -19.78
CA GLY A 250 34.20 17.64 -21.00
C GLY A 250 33.14 18.50 -21.70
N HIS A 251 33.44 19.80 -21.84
CA HIS A 251 32.60 20.79 -22.53
C HIS A 251 32.44 20.55 -24.06
N ASP A 252 33.26 19.67 -24.66
CA ASP A 252 33.31 19.41 -26.12
C ASP A 252 32.44 18.22 -26.57
N THR A 253 32.19 17.22 -25.73
CA THR A 253 31.34 16.04 -26.02
C THR A 253 29.85 16.41 -26.07
N ALA A 254 29.40 17.31 -25.19
CA ALA A 254 28.00 17.76 -25.13
C ALA A 254 27.54 18.49 -26.43
N LYS A 255 28.42 19.29 -27.06
CA LYS A 255 28.11 19.97 -28.33
C LYS A 255 28.02 19.00 -29.52
N GLY A 256 28.80 17.91 -29.50
CA GLY A 256 28.72 16.85 -30.50
C GLY A 256 27.42 16.05 -30.42
N LEU A 257 26.99 15.71 -29.21
CA LEU A 257 25.77 14.95 -28.96
C LEU A 257 24.51 15.73 -29.41
N LEU A 258 24.44 17.03 -29.13
CA LEU A 258 23.34 17.91 -29.54
C LEU A 258 23.18 18.01 -31.07
N LYS A 259 24.27 17.91 -31.84
CA LYS A 259 24.21 17.92 -33.31
C LYS A 259 23.58 16.65 -33.87
N GLN A 260 23.76 15.52 -33.21
CA GLN A 260 23.21 14.21 -33.62
C GLN A 260 21.77 13.99 -33.12
N MET A 261 21.34 14.74 -32.10
CA MET A 261 19.95 14.71 -31.65
C MET A 261 19.00 15.28 -32.70
N LYS A 262 17.85 14.61 -32.87
CA LYS A 262 16.75 15.10 -33.71
C LYS A 262 16.27 16.45 -33.18
N VAL A 263 15.86 17.33 -34.08
CA VAL A 263 15.56 18.73 -33.80
C VAL A 263 14.47 18.86 -32.73
N GLU A 264 13.45 18.01 -32.77
CA GLU A 264 12.32 18.01 -31.84
C GLU A 264 12.70 17.68 -30.39
N TYR A 265 13.85 17.02 -30.17
CA TYR A 265 14.36 16.66 -28.84
C TYR A 265 15.51 17.55 -28.38
N ARG A 266 15.89 18.57 -29.14
CA ARG A 266 16.93 19.50 -28.72
C ARG A 266 16.40 20.41 -27.61
N PRO A 267 17.24 20.79 -26.63
CA PRO A 267 16.84 21.74 -25.60
C PRO A 267 16.43 23.08 -26.22
N ILE A 268 15.32 23.64 -25.76
CA ILE A 268 14.94 25.02 -26.07
C ILE A 268 15.78 25.92 -25.18
N ASP A 269 16.70 26.71 -25.75
CA ASP A 269 17.54 27.60 -24.95
C ASP A 269 16.70 28.71 -24.29
N TYR A 270 16.92 28.92 -23.00
CA TYR A 270 16.32 30.01 -22.25
C TYR A 270 17.35 30.60 -21.28
N GLN A 271 17.49 31.92 -21.32
CA GLN A 271 18.32 32.67 -20.39
C GLN A 271 17.42 33.40 -19.40
N LEU A 272 17.77 33.26 -18.12
CA LEU A 272 17.08 33.94 -17.03
C LEU A 272 18.03 35.03 -16.48
N PRO A 273 17.83 36.32 -16.82
CA PRO A 273 18.67 37.42 -16.36
C PRO A 273 18.94 37.38 -14.85
N GLY A 274 20.21 37.47 -14.46
CA GLY A 274 20.63 37.44 -13.06
C GLY A 274 20.66 36.04 -12.43
N PHE A 275 20.44 34.98 -13.20
CA PHE A 275 20.53 33.59 -12.73
C PHE A 275 21.55 32.79 -13.53
N GLU A 276 22.28 31.92 -12.84
CA GLU A 276 23.13 30.89 -13.42
C GLU A 276 22.29 29.66 -13.77
N ARG A 277 22.48 29.08 -14.97
CA ARG A 277 21.82 27.82 -15.35
C ARG A 277 22.69 26.63 -14.92
N ILE A 278 22.18 25.83 -13.98
CA ILE A 278 22.93 24.73 -13.36
C ILE A 278 22.70 23.38 -14.04
N ARG A 279 21.53 23.14 -14.63
CA ARG A 279 21.20 21.88 -15.31
C ARG A 279 20.12 22.07 -16.36
N THR A 280 20.17 21.28 -17.43
CA THR A 280 19.13 21.22 -18.48
C THR A 280 18.78 19.77 -18.75
N ILE A 281 17.48 19.47 -18.69
CA ILE A 281 16.94 18.13 -18.97
C ILE A 281 15.90 18.26 -20.07
N VAL A 282 15.97 17.42 -21.10
CA VAL A 282 14.89 17.28 -22.09
C VAL A 282 14.19 15.95 -21.85
N ARG A 283 12.89 16.02 -21.59
CA ARG A 283 12.05 14.84 -21.35
C ARG A 283 10.89 14.77 -22.33
N GLN A 284 10.41 13.56 -22.61
CA GLN A 284 9.12 13.33 -23.24
C GLN A 284 8.16 12.72 -22.23
N LEU A 285 7.06 13.42 -21.96
CA LEU A 285 5.98 12.95 -21.12
C LEU A 285 5.16 11.89 -21.87
N ILE A 286 5.07 10.69 -21.32
CA ILE A 286 4.33 9.58 -21.93
C ILE A 286 2.98 9.44 -21.20
N PRO A 287 1.83 9.61 -21.89
CA PRO A 287 0.52 9.42 -21.28
C PRO A 287 0.23 7.94 -21.03
N ARG A 288 -0.61 7.66 -20.02
CA ARG A 288 -1.11 6.31 -19.72
C ARG A 288 -2.01 5.74 -20.82
N ASN A 289 -2.65 6.63 -21.59
CA ASN A 289 -3.44 6.24 -22.74
C ASN A 289 -2.99 7.04 -23.98
N PRO A 290 -2.03 6.52 -24.74
CA PRO A 290 -1.55 7.15 -25.98
C PRO A 290 -2.61 7.30 -27.08
N GLN A 291 -3.74 6.60 -26.98
CA GLN A 291 -4.85 6.76 -27.92
C GLN A 291 -5.72 7.98 -27.62
N LEU A 292 -5.70 8.49 -26.38
CA LEU A 292 -6.48 9.67 -25.97
C LEU A 292 -5.65 10.95 -25.99
N ASP A 293 -4.39 10.88 -25.58
CA ASP A 293 -3.48 12.03 -25.54
C ASP A 293 -2.15 11.68 -26.19
N ARG A 294 -1.52 12.68 -26.82
CA ARG A 294 -0.19 12.54 -27.43
C ARG A 294 0.94 12.74 -26.42
N PRO A 295 2.13 12.14 -26.63
CA PRO A 295 3.34 12.49 -25.89
C PRO A 295 3.72 13.97 -26.05
N LEU A 296 4.32 14.57 -25.01
CA LEU A 296 4.77 15.96 -25.02
C LEU A 296 6.25 16.05 -24.68
N VAL A 297 7.06 16.61 -25.57
CA VAL A 297 8.46 16.94 -25.27
C VAL A 297 8.50 18.25 -24.48
N GLN A 298 9.37 18.31 -23.48
CA GLN A 298 9.52 19.45 -22.59
C GLN A 298 10.97 19.61 -22.16
N THR A 299 11.49 20.84 -22.27
CA THR A 299 12.78 21.24 -21.69
C THR A 299 12.56 21.70 -20.25
N CYS A 300 13.39 21.21 -19.33
CA CYS A 300 13.40 21.57 -17.92
C CYS A 300 14.76 22.20 -17.60
N HIS A 301 14.79 23.49 -17.28
CA HIS A 301 16.00 24.18 -16.82
C HIS A 301 15.98 24.37 -15.31
N PHE A 302 17.14 24.19 -14.71
CA PHE A 302 17.40 24.53 -13.32
C PHE A 302 18.29 25.76 -13.31
N PHE A 303 17.87 26.79 -12.58
CA PHE A 303 18.59 28.03 -12.41
C PHE A 303 18.80 28.33 -10.93
N ARG A 304 19.89 29.01 -10.62
CA ARG A 304 20.25 29.45 -9.28
C ARG A 304 20.76 30.88 -9.30
N ARG A 305 20.42 31.64 -8.27
CA ARG A 305 20.99 32.95 -7.98
C ARG A 305 21.37 33.00 -6.51
N LEU A 306 22.60 33.38 -6.24
CA LEU A 306 23.14 33.53 -4.90
C LEU A 306 23.41 35.01 -4.63
N THR A 307 22.95 35.48 -3.48
CA THR A 307 23.28 36.80 -2.91
C THR A 307 23.88 36.59 -1.52
N GLU A 308 24.36 37.65 -0.86
CA GLU A 308 24.99 37.51 0.46
C GLU A 308 24.07 36.89 1.53
N ASP A 309 22.75 37.14 1.44
CA ASP A 309 21.78 36.73 2.46
C ASP A 309 20.64 35.83 1.91
N GLU A 310 20.53 35.63 0.59
CA GLU A 310 19.45 34.86 -0.06
C GLU A 310 19.96 33.97 -1.19
N GLU A 311 19.49 32.72 -1.23
CA GLU A 311 19.55 31.81 -2.36
C GLU A 311 18.18 31.70 -3.04
N THR A 312 18.14 31.89 -4.36
CA THR A 312 16.94 31.70 -5.18
C THR A 312 17.16 30.58 -6.19
N SER A 313 16.34 29.54 -6.15
CA SER A 313 16.32 28.45 -7.13
C SER A 313 15.06 28.51 -8.00
N VAL A 314 15.21 28.34 -9.32
CA VAL A 314 14.11 28.31 -10.29
C VAL A 314 14.19 27.03 -11.11
N VAL A 315 13.09 26.29 -11.17
CA VAL A 315 12.94 25.16 -12.10
C VAL A 315 11.90 25.53 -13.14
N LEU A 316 12.34 25.71 -14.38
CA LEU A 316 11.55 26.19 -15.50
C LEU A 316 11.22 25.05 -16.47
N TYR A 317 9.93 24.85 -16.74
CA TYR A 317 9.41 23.90 -17.71
C TYR A 317 8.93 24.62 -18.97
N ILE A 318 9.47 24.23 -20.12
CA ILE A 318 9.15 24.76 -21.45
C ILE A 318 8.65 23.60 -22.34
N PRO A 319 7.32 23.46 -22.52
CA PRO A 319 6.75 22.55 -23.50
C PRO A 319 7.23 22.86 -24.92
N HIS A 320 7.52 21.84 -25.72
CA HIS A 320 7.91 21.98 -27.14
C HIS A 320 6.66 22.09 -28.01
N VAL A 321 5.84 23.12 -27.76
CA VAL A 321 4.64 23.46 -28.52
C VAL A 321 4.52 24.97 -28.64
N GLU A 322 3.98 25.45 -29.75
CA GLU A 322 3.86 26.90 -30.01
C GLU A 322 2.49 27.45 -29.64
N LYS A 323 1.45 26.61 -29.70
CA LYS A 323 0.04 27.02 -29.55
C LYS A 323 -0.66 26.29 -28.40
N SER A 324 -1.68 26.92 -27.82
CA SER A 324 -2.46 26.31 -26.75
C SER A 324 -3.27 25.07 -27.19
N SER A 325 -3.67 25.01 -28.48
CA SER A 325 -4.41 23.90 -29.09
C SER A 325 -3.59 22.61 -29.22
N GLU A 326 -2.27 22.74 -29.21
CA GLU A 326 -1.31 21.64 -29.28
C GLU A 326 -1.08 20.99 -27.91
N MET A 327 -1.47 21.65 -26.81
CA MET A 327 -1.23 21.13 -25.46
C MET A 327 -2.10 19.91 -25.16
N PRO A 328 -1.51 18.76 -24.76
CA PRO A 328 -2.28 17.61 -24.29
C PRO A 328 -3.10 17.91 -23.04
N PHE A 329 -4.18 17.15 -22.83
CA PHE A 329 -5.15 17.44 -21.76
C PHE A 329 -4.55 17.32 -20.34
N TYR A 330 -3.55 16.45 -20.17
CA TYR A 330 -2.91 16.17 -18.89
C TYR A 330 -1.94 17.26 -18.42
N HIS A 331 -1.63 18.26 -19.24
CA HIS A 331 -0.68 19.34 -18.94
C HIS A 331 -1.42 20.70 -18.84
N PRO A 332 -1.01 21.62 -17.94
CA PRO A 332 -1.57 22.97 -17.95
C PRO A 332 -1.35 23.66 -19.30
N LYS A 333 -2.38 24.35 -19.80
CA LYS A 333 -2.34 25.13 -21.06
C LYS A 333 -1.60 26.46 -20.87
N VAL A 334 -0.30 26.36 -20.63
CA VAL A 334 0.62 27.48 -20.43
C VAL A 334 1.85 27.29 -21.33
N SER A 335 2.42 28.40 -21.81
CA SER A 335 3.62 28.34 -22.66
C SER A 335 4.88 28.04 -21.85
N LYS A 336 4.90 28.44 -20.57
CA LYS A 336 5.96 28.08 -19.60
C LYS A 336 5.39 27.97 -18.18
N LEU A 337 6.00 27.10 -17.37
CA LEU A 337 5.68 26.89 -15.95
C LEU A 337 6.97 26.92 -15.13
N ALA A 338 7.00 27.70 -14.06
CA ALA A 338 8.16 27.82 -13.20
C ALA A 338 7.82 27.51 -11.74
N PHE A 339 8.72 26.80 -11.07
CA PHE A 339 8.75 26.61 -9.62
C PHE A 339 9.89 27.44 -9.05
N LEU A 340 9.58 28.32 -8.10
CA LEU A 340 10.53 29.21 -7.45
C LEU A 340 10.69 28.80 -5.99
N HIS A 341 11.93 28.68 -5.52
CA HIS A 341 12.24 28.50 -4.11
C HIS A 341 13.20 29.62 -3.68
N LYS A 342 12.77 30.42 -2.71
CA LYS A 342 13.60 31.46 -2.07
C LYS A 342 13.98 30.99 -0.67
N TRP A 343 15.25 31.12 -0.34
CA TRP A 343 15.82 30.70 0.93
C TRP A 343 16.70 31.81 1.51
N GLN A 344 16.37 32.26 2.72
CA GLN A 344 17.15 33.29 3.41
C GLN A 344 18.13 32.66 4.39
N HIS A 345 19.43 32.99 4.24
CA HIS A 345 20.50 32.51 5.09
C HIS A 345 20.62 33.36 6.35
N LEU A 346 20.78 32.69 7.49
CA LEU A 346 20.84 33.31 8.81
C LEU A 346 22.21 33.91 9.14
N LYS A 347 22.21 35.14 9.69
CA LYS A 347 23.27 35.67 10.55
C LYS A 347 22.73 35.76 12.00
N GLY A 348 22.90 34.71 12.82
CA GLY A 348 22.44 34.68 14.23
C GLY A 348 21.20 33.81 14.51
N ALA A 349 20.75 33.74 15.78
CA ALA A 349 19.89 32.67 16.34
C ALA A 349 18.36 32.68 15.99
N GLN A 350 17.88 33.45 15.01
CA GLN A 350 16.48 33.41 14.46
C GLN A 350 16.44 34.22 13.13
N LEU A 351 15.81 33.87 11.99
CA LEU A 351 14.90 32.80 11.52
C LEU A 351 15.35 32.15 10.17
N SER A 352 14.87 30.95 9.84
CA SER A 352 14.87 30.40 8.45
C SER A 352 13.45 30.23 7.88
N PRO A 353 12.91 31.20 7.12
CA PRO A 353 11.68 31.03 6.36
C PRO A 353 11.97 30.79 4.87
N GLY A 354 11.74 29.57 4.38
CA GLY A 354 11.73 29.30 2.94
C GLY A 354 10.40 29.74 2.33
N MET A 355 10.40 30.10 1.04
CA MET A 355 9.20 30.41 0.27
C MET A 355 9.20 29.66 -1.05
N LEU A 356 8.09 29.00 -1.36
CA LEU A 356 7.88 28.26 -2.59
C LEU A 356 6.78 28.94 -3.41
N SER A 357 7.00 29.17 -4.70
CA SER A 357 6.01 29.80 -5.58
C SER A 357 5.86 29.06 -6.91
N VAL A 358 4.68 29.15 -7.51
CA VAL A 358 4.39 28.65 -8.86
C VAL A 358 4.00 29.82 -9.77
N SER A 359 4.67 29.93 -10.91
CA SER A 359 4.45 30.99 -11.89
C SER A 359 4.19 30.44 -13.29
N TYR A 360 3.38 31.15 -14.07
CA TYR A 360 3.05 30.80 -15.46
C TYR A 360 3.41 31.93 -16.42
N THR A 361 3.74 31.54 -17.65
CA THR A 361 3.59 32.38 -18.84
C THR A 361 2.46 31.78 -19.67
N LEU A 362 1.44 32.59 -19.97
CA LEU A 362 0.34 32.14 -20.83
C LEU A 362 0.78 32.06 -22.29
N PHE A 363 -0.01 31.41 -23.13
CA PHE A 363 0.19 31.51 -24.57
C PHE A 363 -0.33 32.87 -25.08
N PRO A 364 0.18 33.40 -26.20
CA PRO A 364 -0.31 34.66 -26.77
C PRO A 364 -1.80 34.64 -27.13
N ASP A 365 -2.39 33.47 -27.38
CA ASP A 365 -3.82 33.26 -27.65
C ASP A 365 -4.67 33.11 -26.38
N ALA A 366 -4.06 33.13 -25.19
CA ALA A 366 -4.74 33.04 -23.90
C ALA A 366 -4.70 34.37 -23.16
N ASN A 367 -5.87 34.96 -22.91
CA ASN A 367 -5.98 36.32 -22.38
C ASN A 367 -6.00 36.38 -20.85
N GLU A 368 -6.37 35.30 -20.15
CA GLU A 368 -6.60 35.31 -18.70
C GLU A 368 -6.27 33.99 -18.00
N LEU A 369 -5.99 34.06 -16.69
CA LEU A 369 -5.80 32.91 -15.83
C LEU A 369 -7.16 32.25 -15.51
N THR A 370 -7.33 31.00 -15.90
CA THR A 370 -8.57 30.25 -15.62
C THR A 370 -8.55 29.59 -14.25
N THR A 371 -9.74 29.33 -13.68
CA THR A 371 -9.90 28.56 -12.44
C THR A 371 -9.28 27.15 -12.52
N LYS A 372 -9.24 26.53 -13.71
CA LYS A 372 -8.54 25.25 -13.94
C LYS A 372 -7.04 25.40 -13.74
N LEU A 373 -6.42 26.45 -14.26
CA LEU A 373 -4.98 26.71 -14.11
C LEU A 373 -4.61 27.00 -12.65
N GLU A 374 -5.47 27.70 -11.91
CA GLU A 374 -5.30 27.98 -10.49
C GLU A 374 -5.33 26.71 -9.63
N ARG A 375 -6.34 25.86 -9.84
CA ARG A 375 -6.40 24.54 -9.16
C ARG A 375 -5.18 23.68 -9.51
N THR A 376 -4.71 23.77 -10.75
CA THR A 376 -3.51 23.05 -11.19
C THR A 376 -2.27 23.59 -10.47
N ALA A 377 -2.11 24.91 -10.37
CA ALA A 377 -1.00 25.54 -9.64
C ALA A 377 -1.00 25.13 -8.16
N LEU A 378 -2.18 25.13 -7.53
CA LEU A 378 -2.35 24.72 -6.13
C LEU A 378 -1.90 23.27 -5.93
N ARG A 379 -2.31 22.34 -6.81
CA ARG A 379 -1.91 20.93 -6.73
C ARG A 379 -0.42 20.72 -6.95
N LEU A 380 0.18 21.45 -7.89
CA LEU A 380 1.62 21.41 -8.13
C LEU A 380 2.39 21.92 -6.91
N LEU A 381 2.01 23.08 -6.37
CA LEU A 381 2.61 23.69 -5.19
C LEU A 381 2.48 22.79 -3.94
N GLU A 382 1.29 22.24 -3.71
CA GLU A 382 1.01 21.29 -2.61
C GLU A 382 1.89 20.03 -2.73
N THR A 383 2.06 19.50 -3.94
CA THR A 383 2.88 18.31 -4.19
C THR A 383 4.34 18.57 -3.86
N VAL A 384 4.92 19.67 -4.36
CA VAL A 384 6.32 20.02 -4.08
C VAL A 384 6.52 20.29 -2.60
N HIS A 385 5.64 21.07 -1.96
CA HIS A 385 5.71 21.34 -0.53
C HIS A 385 5.66 20.05 0.31
N LYS A 386 4.71 19.15 0.01
CA LYS A 386 4.57 17.87 0.72
C LYS A 386 5.80 16.99 0.57
N HIS A 387 6.38 16.92 -0.63
CA HIS A 387 7.58 16.12 -0.88
C HIS A 387 8.81 16.71 -0.19
N GLY A 388 9.01 18.03 -0.24
CA GLY A 388 10.11 18.70 0.45
C GLY A 388 10.03 18.55 1.97
N GLN A 389 8.84 18.74 2.55
CA GLN A 389 8.62 18.52 3.98
C GLN A 389 8.82 17.05 4.38
N GLY A 390 8.34 16.12 3.55
CA GLY A 390 8.53 14.69 3.79
C GLY A 390 10.00 14.32 3.81
N GLN A 391 10.78 14.82 2.85
CA GLN A 391 12.21 14.55 2.75
C GLN A 391 12.99 15.17 3.92
N LEU A 392 12.68 16.41 4.30
CA LEU A 392 13.25 17.04 5.51
C LEU A 392 12.96 16.23 6.78
N ALA A 393 11.77 15.61 6.86
CA ALA A 393 11.38 14.73 7.96
C ALA A 393 11.99 13.32 7.89
N GLY A 394 12.92 13.06 6.96
CA GLY A 394 13.59 11.76 6.79
C GLY A 394 12.73 10.72 6.06
N TYR A 395 11.91 11.13 5.09
CA TYR A 395 11.17 10.19 4.25
C TYR A 395 12.13 9.36 3.39
N GLU A 396 12.07 8.05 3.55
CA GLU A 396 12.75 7.08 2.68
C GLU A 396 11.74 6.34 1.80
N LYS A 397 12.07 6.23 0.51
CA LYS A 397 11.31 5.43 -0.45
C LYS A 397 11.53 3.95 -0.15
N LYS A 398 10.47 3.26 0.27
CA LYS A 398 10.53 1.86 0.73
C LYS A 398 10.21 0.81 -0.32
N VAL A 399 9.60 1.23 -1.42
CA VAL A 399 9.25 0.35 -2.54
C VAL A 399 10.13 0.73 -3.71
N HIS A 400 10.97 -0.21 -4.12
CA HIS A 400 11.80 -0.11 -5.29
C HIS A 400 11.16 -0.95 -6.39
N LEU A 401 10.57 -0.26 -7.36
CA LEU A 401 10.03 -0.86 -8.58
C LEU A 401 11.15 -1.03 -9.60
N ASP A 402 10.93 -1.89 -10.59
CA ASP A 402 11.76 -2.03 -11.78
C ASP A 402 13.18 -2.54 -11.48
N ARG A 403 13.31 -3.47 -10.52
CA ARG A 403 14.59 -4.05 -10.08
C ARG A 403 15.09 -5.11 -11.05
N ILE A 404 14.18 -5.89 -11.60
CA ILE A 404 14.46 -6.99 -12.53
C ILE A 404 14.29 -6.51 -13.97
N ILE A 405 13.17 -5.85 -14.27
CA ILE A 405 12.85 -5.36 -15.61
C ILE A 405 12.78 -3.83 -15.59
N PRO A 406 13.53 -3.11 -16.43
CA PRO A 406 13.50 -1.64 -16.47
C PRO A 406 12.10 -1.08 -16.79
N GLN A 407 11.74 0.04 -16.14
CA GLN A 407 10.41 0.67 -16.25
C GLN A 407 9.95 0.84 -17.69
N LYS A 408 10.80 1.42 -18.54
CA LYS A 408 10.50 1.73 -19.93
C LYS A 408 10.10 0.47 -20.71
N ARG A 409 10.94 -0.57 -20.61
CA ARG A 409 10.75 -1.84 -21.34
C ARG A 409 9.46 -2.53 -20.93
N TYR A 410 9.19 -2.64 -19.62
CA TYR A 410 7.92 -3.17 -19.13
C TYR A 410 6.71 -2.36 -19.63
N GLN A 411 6.77 -1.03 -19.53
CA GLN A 411 5.64 -0.17 -19.87
C GLN A 411 5.33 -0.14 -21.37
N ASP A 412 6.34 -0.31 -22.22
CA ASP A 412 6.17 -0.36 -23.68
C ASP A 412 5.48 -1.68 -24.09
N THR A 413 5.91 -2.80 -23.53
CA THR A 413 5.25 -4.11 -23.73
C THR A 413 3.84 -4.11 -23.16
N TYR A 414 3.63 -3.57 -21.95
CA TYR A 414 2.30 -3.41 -21.36
C TYR A 414 1.36 -2.58 -22.25
N THR A 415 1.85 -1.45 -22.79
CA THR A 415 1.06 -0.58 -23.69
C THR A 415 0.63 -1.34 -24.95
N THR A 416 1.55 -2.12 -25.52
CA THR A 416 1.31 -2.94 -26.71
C THR A 416 0.25 -4.01 -26.45
N LEU A 417 0.41 -4.80 -25.39
CA LEU A 417 -0.55 -5.84 -25.01
C LEU A 417 -1.91 -5.23 -24.63
N LYS A 418 -1.92 -4.10 -23.91
CA LYS A 418 -3.15 -3.38 -23.55
C LYS A 418 -3.92 -2.92 -24.78
N ALA A 419 -3.24 -2.39 -25.78
CA ALA A 419 -3.86 -1.97 -27.04
C ALA A 419 -4.41 -3.16 -27.84
N LYS A 420 -3.70 -4.30 -27.82
CA LYS A 420 -4.07 -5.52 -28.55
C LYS A 420 -5.23 -6.29 -27.91
N TYR A 421 -5.21 -6.47 -26.58
CA TYR A 421 -6.14 -7.36 -25.88
C TYR A 421 -7.14 -6.66 -24.96
N GLY A 422 -6.79 -5.49 -24.42
CA GLY A 422 -7.50 -4.89 -23.28
C GLY A 422 -8.97 -4.59 -23.55
N ARG A 423 -9.29 -4.00 -24.72
CA ARG A 423 -10.66 -3.64 -25.07
C ARG A 423 -11.53 -4.88 -25.30
N GLN A 424 -11.06 -5.80 -26.15
CA GLN A 424 -11.81 -7.01 -26.50
C GLN A 424 -12.10 -7.86 -25.27
N LEU A 425 -11.09 -8.14 -24.43
CA LEU A 425 -11.26 -8.96 -23.23
C LEU A 425 -12.20 -8.30 -22.20
N SER A 426 -12.18 -6.98 -22.09
CA SER A 426 -13.09 -6.26 -21.17
C SER A 426 -14.54 -6.28 -21.66
N GLU A 427 -14.76 -6.10 -22.97
CA GLU A 427 -16.10 -6.12 -23.58
C GLU A 427 -16.73 -7.53 -23.58
N GLN A 428 -15.90 -8.57 -23.72
CA GLN A 428 -16.33 -9.99 -23.70
C GLN A 428 -16.28 -10.63 -22.31
N TRP A 429 -16.10 -9.84 -21.25
CA TRP A 429 -15.93 -10.37 -19.90
C TRP A 429 -17.20 -11.06 -19.37
N VAL A 430 -17.07 -12.32 -18.98
CA VAL A 430 -18.19 -13.17 -18.54
C VAL A 430 -18.13 -13.57 -17.06
N GLU A 431 -17.11 -13.12 -16.33
CA GLU A 431 -17.02 -13.33 -14.87
C GLU A 431 -17.77 -12.24 -14.11
N VAL A 432 -18.07 -12.53 -12.85
CA VAL A 432 -18.77 -11.58 -11.95
C VAL A 432 -17.83 -10.47 -11.45
N THR A 433 -16.52 -10.70 -11.56
CA THR A 433 -15.48 -9.78 -11.10
C THR A 433 -15.29 -8.60 -12.07
N ASP A 434 -14.64 -7.54 -11.60
CA ASP A 434 -14.40 -6.34 -12.40
C ASP A 434 -13.32 -6.58 -13.48
N PRO A 435 -13.65 -6.50 -14.79
CA PRO A 435 -12.66 -6.62 -15.86
C PRO A 435 -11.58 -5.53 -15.79
N GLY A 436 -11.93 -4.33 -15.29
CA GLY A 436 -11.02 -3.21 -15.09
C GLY A 436 -9.86 -3.51 -14.13
N LYS A 437 -10.04 -4.51 -13.27
CA LYS A 437 -9.00 -5.02 -12.38
C LYS A 437 -8.31 -6.25 -12.96
N HIS A 438 -9.06 -7.29 -13.31
CA HIS A 438 -8.49 -8.60 -13.63
C HIS A 438 -7.81 -8.66 -15.00
N VAL A 439 -8.44 -8.09 -16.05
CA VAL A 439 -7.85 -8.09 -17.40
C VAL A 439 -6.52 -7.33 -17.41
N PHE A 440 -6.48 -6.16 -16.76
CA PHE A 440 -5.28 -5.32 -16.76
C PHE A 440 -4.21 -5.79 -15.76
N GLU A 441 -4.58 -6.57 -14.76
CA GLU A 441 -3.65 -7.34 -13.90
C GLU A 441 -2.93 -8.41 -14.72
N ASP A 442 -3.68 -9.25 -15.43
CA ASP A 442 -3.11 -10.32 -16.24
C ASP A 442 -2.27 -9.79 -17.43
N ILE A 443 -2.69 -8.69 -18.07
CA ILE A 443 -1.86 -7.99 -19.08
C ILE A 443 -0.54 -7.49 -18.49
N GLY A 444 -0.56 -6.98 -17.25
CA GLY A 444 0.65 -6.55 -16.56
C GLY A 444 1.59 -7.70 -16.23
N ILE A 445 1.04 -8.82 -15.77
CA ILE A 445 1.83 -10.04 -15.49
C ILE A 445 2.42 -10.60 -16.78
N ALA A 446 1.63 -10.66 -17.86
CA ALA A 446 2.10 -11.10 -19.18
C ALA A 446 3.25 -10.23 -19.69
N ALA A 447 3.13 -8.90 -19.60
CA ALA A 447 4.19 -7.98 -20.01
C ALA A 447 5.49 -8.24 -19.22
N PHE A 448 5.39 -8.46 -17.91
CA PHE A 448 6.56 -8.79 -17.08
C PHE A 448 7.19 -10.12 -17.48
N LEU A 449 6.38 -11.17 -17.66
CA LEU A 449 6.86 -12.50 -18.04
C LEU A 449 7.54 -12.52 -19.41
N ILE A 450 6.96 -11.83 -20.40
CA ILE A 450 7.55 -11.71 -21.74
C ILE A 450 8.94 -11.07 -21.68
N GLU A 451 9.09 -9.95 -20.97
CA GLU A 451 10.39 -9.30 -20.84
C GLU A 451 11.38 -10.10 -19.99
N LEU A 452 10.90 -10.78 -18.96
CA LEU A 452 11.71 -11.69 -18.16
C LEU A 452 12.24 -12.86 -18.99
N TRP A 453 11.39 -13.48 -19.80
CA TRP A 453 11.75 -14.61 -20.65
C TRP A 453 12.65 -14.22 -21.80
N ARG A 454 12.52 -13.00 -22.34
CA ARG A 454 13.49 -12.42 -23.29
C ARG A 454 14.90 -12.39 -22.69
N ASP A 455 15.04 -11.93 -21.45
CA ASP A 455 16.34 -11.92 -20.75
C ASP A 455 16.85 -13.33 -20.41
N MET A 456 15.95 -14.23 -19.97
CA MET A 456 16.33 -15.57 -19.50
C MET A 456 16.67 -16.54 -20.63
N TYR A 457 15.96 -16.46 -21.76
CA TYR A 457 16.00 -17.47 -22.81
C TYR A 457 16.43 -16.91 -24.17
N ALA A 458 16.80 -15.63 -24.26
CA ALA A 458 17.24 -14.98 -25.51
C ALA A 458 16.26 -15.22 -26.68
N VAL A 459 14.95 -15.17 -26.40
CA VAL A 459 13.88 -15.42 -27.37
C VAL A 459 14.01 -14.38 -28.52
N PRO A 460 14.36 -14.79 -29.75
CA PRO A 460 14.59 -13.83 -30.84
C PRO A 460 13.29 -13.15 -31.27
N GLU A 461 13.34 -11.86 -31.63
CA GLU A 461 12.24 -11.15 -32.33
C GLU A 461 12.01 -11.67 -33.75
N SER A 462 12.96 -12.45 -34.31
CA SER A 462 12.82 -13.17 -35.57
C SER A 462 13.70 -14.42 -35.58
N THR A 463 13.17 -15.51 -36.11
CA THR A 463 13.75 -16.85 -36.14
C THR A 463 15.00 -16.95 -37.02
N VAL A 464 16.15 -16.45 -36.57
CA VAL A 464 17.45 -16.86 -37.13
C VAL A 464 18.54 -16.86 -36.04
N GLY A 465 19.08 -18.04 -35.74
CA GLY A 465 20.48 -18.16 -35.29
C GLY A 465 20.76 -18.31 -33.79
N GLY A 466 20.16 -19.32 -33.14
CA GLY A 466 20.76 -20.14 -32.07
C GLY A 466 21.23 -19.49 -30.76
N LYS A 467 20.39 -19.58 -29.71
CA LYS A 467 20.73 -19.93 -28.30
C LYS A 467 19.42 -20.08 -27.49
N ALA A 468 19.36 -21.12 -26.65
CA ALA A 468 18.28 -21.54 -25.74
C ALA A 468 16.82 -21.41 -26.24
N SER A 469 16.19 -22.53 -26.61
CA SER A 469 14.74 -22.59 -26.82
C SER A 469 14.01 -22.36 -25.51
N PHE A 470 13.03 -21.45 -25.48
CA PHE A 470 12.07 -21.33 -24.38
C PHE A 470 11.47 -22.71 -24.07
N PRO A 471 11.53 -23.22 -22.82
CA PRO A 471 11.12 -24.58 -22.47
C PRO A 471 9.60 -24.78 -22.43
N GLY A 472 8.85 -23.69 -22.58
CA GLY A 472 7.41 -23.63 -22.34
C GLY A 472 7.09 -23.10 -20.95
N PHE A 473 5.80 -22.88 -20.67
CA PHE A 473 5.32 -22.51 -19.34
C PHE A 473 4.15 -23.38 -18.89
N VAL A 474 3.95 -23.43 -17.57
CA VAL A 474 2.76 -24.03 -16.95
C VAL A 474 2.20 -23.04 -15.93
N ASP A 475 0.97 -22.60 -16.14
CA ASP A 475 0.22 -21.72 -15.22
C ASP A 475 -0.61 -22.55 -14.24
N ILE A 476 -0.13 -22.67 -13.00
CA ILE A 476 -0.76 -23.47 -11.96
C ILE A 476 -1.81 -22.64 -11.22
N GLY A 477 -3.06 -23.11 -11.23
CA GLY A 477 -4.19 -22.31 -10.70
C GLY A 477 -4.49 -21.12 -11.60
N CYS A 478 -4.55 -21.34 -12.93
CA CYS A 478 -4.66 -20.28 -13.93
C CYS A 478 -5.98 -19.48 -13.88
N GLY A 479 -6.95 -19.89 -13.05
CA GLY A 479 -8.18 -19.15 -12.79
C GLY A 479 -8.92 -18.76 -14.06
N ASN A 480 -9.08 -17.46 -14.29
CA ASN A 480 -9.82 -16.93 -15.44
C ASN A 480 -9.18 -17.28 -16.81
N GLY A 481 -7.92 -17.75 -16.84
CA GLY A 481 -7.20 -18.19 -18.04
C GLY A 481 -6.69 -17.06 -18.95
N VAL A 482 -6.92 -15.78 -18.62
CA VAL A 482 -6.51 -14.63 -19.45
C VAL A 482 -5.00 -14.57 -19.62
N LEU A 483 -4.25 -14.77 -18.53
CA LEU A 483 -2.78 -14.77 -18.60
C LEU A 483 -2.28 -15.85 -19.58
N THR A 484 -2.78 -17.08 -19.44
CA THR A 484 -2.46 -18.19 -20.34
C THR A 484 -2.85 -17.86 -21.79
N TYR A 485 -4.04 -17.30 -22.01
CA TYR A 485 -4.51 -16.87 -23.34
C TYR A 485 -3.56 -15.85 -23.99
N ILE A 486 -3.15 -14.82 -23.26
CA ILE A 486 -2.26 -13.77 -23.78
C ILE A 486 -0.90 -14.37 -24.15
N LEU A 487 -0.30 -15.17 -23.26
CA LEU A 487 1.03 -15.75 -23.50
C LEU A 487 1.06 -16.68 -24.71
N ILE A 488 0.05 -17.55 -24.86
CA ILE A 488 -0.08 -18.42 -26.04
C ILE A 488 -0.29 -17.59 -27.31
N SER A 489 -1.14 -16.56 -27.25
CA SER A 489 -1.40 -15.66 -28.38
C SER A 489 -0.20 -14.80 -28.79
N GLU A 490 0.76 -14.59 -27.88
CA GLU A 490 2.06 -13.95 -28.13
C GLU A 490 3.14 -14.95 -28.57
N GLY A 491 2.78 -16.22 -28.80
CA GLY A 491 3.65 -17.25 -29.37
C GLY A 491 4.43 -18.08 -28.34
N TYR A 492 4.13 -17.94 -27.05
CA TYR A 492 4.75 -18.76 -26.01
C TYR A 492 3.99 -20.07 -25.84
N ARG A 493 4.65 -21.20 -26.11
CA ARG A 493 4.06 -22.52 -25.91
C ARG A 493 3.88 -22.81 -24.41
N GLY A 494 2.73 -23.31 -24.01
CA GLY A 494 2.48 -23.69 -22.62
C GLY A 494 1.05 -24.13 -22.38
N SER A 495 0.71 -24.39 -21.12
CA SER A 495 -0.63 -24.75 -20.69
C SER A 495 -0.97 -24.13 -19.34
N GLY A 496 -2.25 -24.06 -19.03
CA GLY A 496 -2.75 -23.65 -17.73
C GLY A 496 -3.73 -24.67 -17.19
N PHE A 497 -3.74 -24.90 -15.89
CA PHE A 497 -4.78 -25.72 -15.28
C PHE A 497 -5.29 -25.10 -13.98
N ASP A 498 -6.57 -25.31 -13.72
CA ASP A 498 -7.24 -24.86 -12.51
C ASP A 498 -8.10 -26.00 -11.96
N ALA A 499 -8.36 -25.97 -10.65
CA ALA A 499 -9.24 -26.94 -10.01
C ALA A 499 -10.67 -26.88 -10.57
N ARG A 500 -11.07 -25.77 -11.21
CA ARG A 500 -12.37 -25.59 -11.85
C ARG A 500 -12.25 -24.82 -13.16
N GLU A 501 -12.97 -25.28 -14.18
CA GLU A 501 -13.17 -24.50 -15.40
C GLU A 501 -13.90 -23.18 -15.08
N ARG A 502 -13.41 -22.08 -15.66
CA ARG A 502 -13.99 -20.74 -15.51
C ARG A 502 -14.79 -20.35 -16.74
N LYS A 503 -15.77 -19.47 -16.56
CA LYS A 503 -16.68 -19.07 -17.65
C LYS A 503 -15.91 -18.41 -18.79
N THR A 504 -14.87 -17.63 -18.46
CA THR A 504 -14.02 -16.97 -19.47
C THR A 504 -13.34 -17.95 -20.41
N TRP A 505 -13.15 -19.22 -20.05
CA TRP A 505 -12.51 -20.17 -20.96
C TRP A 505 -13.32 -20.35 -22.25
N SER A 506 -14.65 -20.27 -22.15
CA SER A 506 -15.55 -20.41 -23.31
C SER A 506 -15.37 -19.34 -24.39
N ILE A 507 -14.90 -18.14 -24.02
CA ILE A 507 -14.69 -17.03 -24.96
C ILE A 507 -13.35 -17.10 -25.69
N PHE A 508 -12.43 -17.99 -25.28
CA PHE A 508 -11.12 -18.13 -25.92
C PHE A 508 -11.19 -18.98 -27.21
N PRO A 509 -10.27 -18.75 -28.16
CA PRO A 509 -10.08 -19.60 -29.33
C PRO A 509 -9.86 -21.07 -28.98
N ALA A 510 -10.22 -21.98 -29.89
CA ALA A 510 -10.21 -23.43 -29.63
C ALA A 510 -8.80 -23.96 -29.30
N ASP A 511 -7.79 -23.49 -30.01
CA ASP A 511 -6.37 -23.82 -29.79
C ASP A 511 -5.88 -23.42 -28.38
N VAL A 512 -6.38 -22.30 -27.85
CA VAL A 512 -6.08 -21.89 -26.47
C VAL A 512 -6.88 -22.70 -25.45
N ARG A 513 -8.15 -23.00 -25.73
CA ARG A 513 -8.98 -23.83 -24.84
C ARG A 513 -8.40 -25.23 -24.67
N ASP A 514 -7.82 -25.80 -25.72
CA ASP A 514 -7.15 -27.11 -25.67
C ASP A 514 -5.89 -27.10 -24.76
N CYS A 515 -5.34 -25.91 -24.50
CA CYS A 515 -4.22 -25.70 -23.56
C CYS A 515 -4.68 -25.40 -22.12
N LEU A 516 -5.99 -25.30 -21.87
CA LEU A 516 -6.58 -25.05 -20.55
C LEU A 516 -7.25 -26.33 -20.02
N GLN A 517 -6.88 -26.75 -18.81
CA GLN A 517 -7.32 -28.04 -18.28
C GLN A 517 -7.96 -27.88 -16.90
N GLN A 518 -9.16 -28.45 -16.71
CA GLN A 518 -9.73 -28.58 -15.37
C GLN A 518 -9.09 -29.80 -14.68
N ARG A 519 -8.08 -29.56 -13.85
CA ARG A 519 -7.37 -30.61 -13.10
C ARG A 519 -7.02 -30.15 -11.69
N LEU A 520 -7.13 -31.07 -10.74
CA LEU A 520 -6.77 -30.84 -9.35
C LEU A 520 -5.28 -31.20 -9.13
N LEU A 521 -4.48 -30.26 -8.61
CA LEU A 521 -3.09 -30.57 -8.28
C LEU A 521 -3.01 -31.42 -7.02
N VAL A 522 -2.47 -32.63 -7.15
CA VAL A 522 -2.11 -33.51 -6.03
C VAL A 522 -0.65 -33.89 -6.21
N PRO A 523 0.30 -33.26 -5.46
CA PRO A 523 1.72 -33.56 -5.58
C PRO A 523 2.01 -35.07 -5.51
N GLU A 524 2.85 -35.57 -6.42
CA GLU A 524 3.18 -36.99 -6.55
C GLU A 524 3.68 -37.62 -5.24
N ILE A 525 4.35 -36.83 -4.40
CA ILE A 525 4.85 -37.26 -3.08
C ILE A 525 3.74 -37.69 -2.11
N PHE A 526 2.47 -37.36 -2.39
CA PHE A 526 1.33 -37.82 -1.61
C PHE A 526 0.77 -39.17 -2.07
N LEU A 527 1.21 -39.67 -3.22
CA LEU A 527 0.62 -40.83 -3.89
C LEU A 527 1.32 -42.17 -3.55
N SER A 528 2.34 -42.17 -2.69
CA SER A 528 3.24 -43.33 -2.50
C SER A 528 2.62 -44.56 -1.80
N ASP A 529 1.44 -44.46 -1.18
CA ASP A 529 0.80 -45.59 -0.46
C ASP A 529 -0.69 -45.80 -0.80
N THR A 530 -1.28 -45.00 -1.67
CA THR A 530 -2.69 -45.15 -2.07
C THR A 530 -2.79 -45.88 -3.40
N GLU A 531 -3.22 -47.14 -3.40
CA GLU A 531 -3.67 -47.88 -4.61
C GLU A 531 -4.94 -47.28 -5.26
N GLY A 532 -5.27 -46.03 -4.94
CA GLY A 532 -6.45 -45.31 -5.41
C GLY A 532 -6.17 -44.49 -6.67
N ALA A 533 -6.52 -45.08 -7.81
CA ALA A 533 -6.92 -44.46 -9.07
C ALA A 533 -6.03 -43.32 -9.63
N LYS A 534 -5.32 -43.62 -10.73
CA LYS A 534 -5.03 -42.63 -11.78
C LYS A 534 -6.36 -42.14 -12.38
N ASP A 535 -7.08 -41.30 -11.64
CA ASP A 535 -8.24 -40.59 -12.14
C ASP A 535 -7.73 -39.48 -13.09
N SER A 536 -8.36 -39.33 -14.26
CA SER A 536 -7.96 -38.34 -15.28
C SER A 536 -8.19 -36.89 -14.84
N THR A 537 -8.79 -36.71 -13.66
CA THR A 537 -9.14 -35.44 -13.03
C THR A 537 -7.98 -34.81 -12.24
N TRP A 538 -6.89 -35.53 -11.96
CA TRP A 538 -5.77 -35.05 -11.14
C TRP A 538 -4.52 -34.74 -11.97
N HIS A 539 -3.69 -33.84 -11.44
CA HIS A 539 -2.36 -33.52 -11.96
C HIS A 539 -1.32 -33.81 -10.86
N SER A 540 -0.29 -34.60 -11.16
CA SER A 540 0.73 -35.05 -10.18
C SER A 540 1.71 -33.94 -9.76
N GLY A 541 1.70 -32.83 -10.48
CA GLY A 541 2.68 -31.75 -10.33
C GLY A 541 4.02 -32.03 -10.99
N VAL A 542 4.11 -33.10 -11.78
CA VAL A 542 5.21 -33.38 -12.71
C VAL A 542 4.78 -32.93 -14.11
N PHE A 543 5.62 -32.15 -14.79
CA PHE A 543 5.29 -31.52 -16.07
C PHE A 543 6.03 -32.19 -17.24
N ASP A 544 5.74 -33.46 -17.50
CA ASP A 544 6.42 -34.24 -18.55
C ASP A 544 6.17 -33.70 -19.97
N GLU A 545 5.02 -33.05 -20.20
CA GLU A 545 4.68 -32.39 -21.47
C GLU A 545 5.63 -31.22 -21.80
N TYR A 546 6.18 -30.58 -20.75
CA TYR A 546 7.09 -29.44 -20.86
C TYR A 546 8.27 -29.58 -19.88
N PRO A 547 9.26 -30.42 -20.17
CA PRO A 547 10.39 -30.63 -19.28
C PRO A 547 11.15 -29.32 -19.02
N GLY A 548 11.20 -28.91 -17.75
CA GLY A 548 11.82 -27.64 -17.35
C GLY A 548 10.99 -26.40 -17.66
N ALA A 549 9.69 -26.53 -17.94
CA ALA A 549 8.79 -25.40 -18.15
C ALA A 549 8.89 -24.37 -17.03
N PHE A 550 8.74 -23.10 -17.38
CA PHE A 550 8.62 -22.03 -16.40
C PHE A 550 7.27 -22.14 -15.68
N ILE A 551 7.30 -22.28 -14.35
CA ILE A 551 6.07 -22.39 -13.55
C ILE A 551 5.57 -21.00 -13.20
N VAL A 552 4.33 -20.71 -13.57
CA VAL A 552 3.64 -19.48 -13.22
C VAL A 552 2.61 -19.80 -12.14
N SER A 553 2.70 -19.10 -11.00
CA SER A 553 1.71 -19.13 -9.94
C SER A 553 1.17 -17.72 -9.75
N ASN A 554 0.18 -17.35 -10.56
CA ASN A 554 -0.50 -16.08 -10.49
C ASN A 554 -1.67 -16.16 -9.50
N HIS A 555 -1.49 -15.65 -8.27
CA HIS A 555 -2.54 -15.66 -7.26
C HIS A 555 -3.16 -17.04 -7.03
N ALA A 556 -2.34 -18.09 -7.07
CA ALA A 556 -2.78 -19.49 -7.10
C ALA A 556 -3.22 -20.07 -5.74
N ASP A 557 -3.72 -19.23 -4.84
CA ASP A 557 -4.28 -19.60 -3.52
C ASP A 557 -3.44 -20.66 -2.78
N GLU A 558 -3.99 -21.86 -2.55
CA GLU A 558 -3.34 -22.98 -1.84
C GLU A 558 -2.03 -23.46 -2.49
N LEU A 559 -1.84 -23.20 -3.79
CA LEU A 559 -0.65 -23.62 -4.53
C LEU A 559 0.54 -22.68 -4.32
N THR A 560 0.31 -21.48 -3.77
CA THR A 560 1.36 -20.46 -3.62
C THR A 560 2.61 -21.01 -2.92
N ALA A 561 2.46 -21.69 -1.78
CA ALA A 561 3.57 -22.26 -1.01
C ALA A 561 4.21 -23.47 -1.71
N TRP A 562 3.44 -24.19 -2.54
CA TRP A 562 3.92 -25.34 -3.30
C TRP A 562 4.79 -24.96 -4.50
N THR A 563 4.62 -23.76 -5.05
CA THR A 563 5.34 -23.28 -6.25
C THR A 563 6.86 -23.55 -6.23
N PRO A 564 7.63 -23.13 -5.21
CA PRO A 564 9.07 -23.42 -5.17
C PRO A 564 9.39 -24.92 -5.07
N LEU A 565 8.56 -25.71 -4.38
CA LEU A 565 8.75 -27.15 -4.23
C LEU A 565 8.53 -27.87 -5.58
N LEU A 566 7.44 -27.52 -6.28
CA LEU A 566 7.15 -28.02 -7.62
C LEU A 566 8.25 -27.63 -8.61
N ALA A 567 8.76 -26.41 -8.53
CA ALA A 567 9.86 -25.95 -9.35
C ALA A 567 11.15 -26.77 -9.11
N HIS A 568 11.43 -27.11 -7.84
CA HIS A 568 12.55 -27.97 -7.50
C HIS A 568 12.43 -29.37 -8.10
N LEU A 569 11.25 -29.99 -7.97
CA LEU A 569 10.96 -31.32 -8.51
C LEU A 569 11.15 -31.33 -10.04
N ASN A 570 10.60 -30.35 -10.74
CA ASN A 570 10.61 -30.27 -12.21
C ASN A 570 11.89 -29.68 -12.84
N LYS A 571 12.87 -29.24 -12.04
CA LYS A 571 14.04 -28.45 -12.53
C LYS A 571 13.63 -27.17 -13.25
N SER A 572 12.50 -26.61 -12.86
CA SER A 572 11.90 -25.43 -13.47
C SER A 572 12.36 -24.15 -12.78
N ALA A 573 12.39 -23.06 -13.53
CA ALA A 573 12.29 -21.73 -12.95
C ALA A 573 10.83 -21.41 -12.62
N PHE A 574 10.57 -20.50 -11.68
CA PHE A 574 9.21 -20.14 -11.30
C PHE A 574 9.03 -18.68 -10.94
N ILE A 575 7.79 -18.20 -11.10
CA ILE A 575 7.27 -16.99 -10.44
C ILE A 575 6.11 -17.37 -9.54
N ALA A 576 6.07 -16.82 -8.34
CA ALA A 576 4.92 -16.89 -7.44
C ALA A 576 4.44 -15.48 -7.09
N ILE A 577 3.15 -15.21 -7.22
CA ILE A 577 2.51 -13.95 -6.83
C ILE A 577 1.53 -14.24 -5.69
N PRO A 578 1.99 -14.21 -4.42
CA PRO A 578 1.17 -14.64 -3.29
C PRO A 578 -0.11 -13.84 -3.15
N CYS A 579 -1.22 -14.53 -2.93
CA CYS A 579 -2.50 -13.90 -2.59
C CYS A 579 -2.94 -14.31 -1.18
N CYS A 580 -3.30 -15.57 -1.00
CA CYS A 580 -3.93 -16.09 0.20
C CYS A 580 -2.94 -16.92 1.02
N SER A 581 -3.00 -16.80 2.35
CA SER A 581 -2.10 -17.50 3.25
C SER A 581 -2.64 -18.90 3.55
N HIS A 582 -2.18 -19.89 2.79
CA HIS A 582 -2.43 -21.31 3.04
C HIS A 582 -1.11 -22.05 3.29
N ASP A 583 -1.13 -23.01 4.21
CA ASP A 583 0.00 -23.90 4.48
C ASP A 583 0.12 -25.01 3.42
N LEU A 584 1.13 -25.87 3.54
CA LEU A 584 1.37 -26.96 2.59
C LEU A 584 0.26 -28.05 2.62
N ALA A 585 -0.65 -28.03 3.60
CA ALA A 585 -1.84 -28.87 3.64
C ALA A 585 -3.08 -28.18 3.05
N GLY A 586 -2.96 -26.92 2.59
CA GLY A 586 -4.07 -26.12 2.07
C GLY A 586 -4.93 -25.48 3.17
N THR A 587 -4.47 -25.46 4.42
CA THR A 587 -5.18 -24.81 5.53
C THR A 587 -4.83 -23.34 5.60
N ARG A 588 -5.81 -22.47 5.82
CA ARG A 588 -5.53 -21.05 6.10
C ARG A 588 -4.66 -20.93 7.34
N PHE A 589 -3.56 -20.20 7.21
CA PHE A 589 -2.61 -20.00 8.31
C PHE A 589 -2.05 -18.58 8.28
N ARG A 590 -1.31 -18.23 9.33
CA ARG A 590 -0.52 -17.00 9.36
C ARG A 590 0.94 -17.39 9.52
N ALA A 591 1.74 -17.15 8.47
CA ALA A 591 3.17 -17.37 8.50
C ALA A 591 3.81 -16.64 9.69
N SER A 592 4.64 -17.37 10.45
CA SER A 592 5.33 -16.84 11.62
C SER A 592 6.32 -15.74 11.20
N PRO A 593 6.49 -14.66 11.99
CA PRO A 593 7.54 -13.67 11.79
C PRO A 593 8.97 -14.24 11.92
N THR A 594 9.15 -15.44 12.46
CA THR A 594 10.46 -16.04 12.84
C THR A 594 10.98 -17.11 11.88
N THR A 595 10.53 -17.16 10.62
CA THR A 595 11.07 -18.07 9.59
C THR A 595 12.59 -17.95 9.49
N LYS A 596 13.31 -19.06 9.23
CA LYS A 596 14.79 -19.14 9.33
C LYS A 596 15.56 -18.05 8.55
N SER A 597 15.00 -17.47 7.48
CA SER A 597 15.59 -16.34 6.74
C SER A 597 15.40 -14.96 7.40
N ALA A 598 14.46 -14.82 8.34
CA ALA A 598 14.17 -13.57 9.05
C ALA A 598 15.33 -13.13 9.98
N LYS A 599 16.22 -14.05 10.38
CA LYS A 599 17.40 -13.71 11.19
C LYS A 599 18.48 -12.91 10.44
N THR A 600 18.51 -12.98 9.10
CA THR A 600 19.61 -12.35 8.32
C THR A 600 19.17 -11.06 7.59
N ARG A 601 17.86 -10.83 7.41
CA ARG A 601 17.34 -9.67 6.63
C ARG A 601 16.39 -8.73 7.38
N SER A 602 16.17 -8.92 8.69
CA SER A 602 15.26 -8.10 9.51
C SER A 602 15.54 -6.57 9.46
N ASN A 603 16.71 -6.15 8.96
CA ASN A 603 17.04 -4.73 8.79
C ASN A 603 16.59 -4.10 7.45
N ASN A 604 16.17 -4.85 6.42
CA ASN A 604 15.96 -4.27 5.07
C ASN A 604 14.54 -4.38 4.46
N VAL A 605 13.58 -5.09 5.08
CA VAL A 605 12.28 -5.39 4.41
C VAL A 605 11.05 -4.84 5.16
N MET A 606 11.22 -4.29 6.37
CA MET A 606 10.14 -3.62 7.08
C MET A 606 9.91 -2.23 6.46
N SER A 607 9.04 -2.14 5.44
CA SER A 607 7.96 -1.13 5.36
C SER A 607 7.43 -0.89 3.93
N ALA A 608 6.81 -1.87 3.29
CA ALA A 608 5.91 -1.58 2.18
C ALA A 608 4.64 -0.85 2.70
N LYS A 609 4.61 0.49 2.62
CA LYS A 609 3.40 1.32 2.72
C LYS A 609 3.23 2.13 1.42
N ARG A 610 1.99 2.15 0.95
CA ARG A 610 1.47 2.70 -0.30
C ARG A 610 2.01 4.09 -0.69
N LEU A 611 2.33 4.27 -1.98
CA LEU A 611 2.15 5.54 -2.69
C LEU A 611 0.65 5.78 -2.93
N PRO A 612 0.19 7.04 -3.04
CA PRO A 612 -1.21 7.33 -3.34
C PRO A 612 -1.57 6.78 -4.72
N GLN A 613 -2.50 5.82 -4.77
CA GLN A 613 -3.19 5.52 -6.02
C GLN A 613 -4.10 6.71 -6.34
N GLN A 614 -3.99 7.10 -7.59
CA GLN A 614 -4.62 8.23 -8.23
C GLN A 614 -6.14 8.09 -8.14
N GLN A 615 -6.80 9.05 -7.49
CA GLN A 615 -8.25 9.21 -7.57
C GLN A 615 -8.61 9.49 -9.04
N GLN A 616 -9.23 8.51 -9.70
CA GLN A 616 -10.09 8.79 -10.85
C GLN A 616 -11.37 9.39 -10.28
N THR A 617 -11.47 10.72 -10.30
CA THR A 617 -12.77 11.39 -10.19
C THR A 617 -13.54 11.15 -11.50
N PRO A 618 -14.79 10.65 -11.44
CA PRO A 618 -15.68 10.68 -12.60
C PRO A 618 -15.94 12.15 -12.99
N ALA A 619 -15.88 12.45 -14.28
CA ALA A 619 -16.31 13.72 -14.83
C ALA A 619 -17.84 13.76 -14.88
N GLU A 620 -18.46 14.76 -14.26
CA GLU A 620 -19.87 15.10 -14.43
C GLU A 620 -20.05 16.26 -15.42
N GLY A 621 -21.08 16.14 -16.26
CA GLY A 621 -21.82 17.25 -16.86
C GLY A 621 -21.99 17.19 -18.39
N GLU A 622 -23.16 16.77 -18.88
CA GLU A 622 -24.22 17.73 -19.29
C GLU A 622 -25.56 17.06 -19.73
N HIS A 623 -26.64 17.58 -19.14
CA HIS A 623 -28.04 17.74 -19.59
C HIS A 623 -28.89 16.56 -20.14
N ALA A 624 -29.89 16.14 -19.36
CA ALA A 624 -31.31 16.19 -19.75
C ALA A 624 -32.27 15.94 -18.56
N THR A 625 -33.39 16.62 -18.59
CA THR A 625 -34.43 16.82 -17.57
C THR A 625 -35.49 15.70 -17.47
N LEU A 626 -36.03 15.55 -16.24
CA LEU A 626 -37.39 15.13 -15.84
C LEU A 626 -37.74 13.65 -15.52
N THR A 627 -38.14 13.49 -14.24
CA THR A 627 -39.26 12.72 -13.64
C THR A 627 -39.17 11.24 -13.27
N ASN A 628 -39.55 11.02 -12.00
CA ASN A 628 -40.26 9.90 -11.34
C ASN A 628 -39.52 8.65 -10.84
N ASP A 629 -39.56 8.52 -9.50
CA ASP A 629 -39.93 7.35 -8.69
C ASP A 629 -39.69 5.94 -9.25
N HIS A 630 -38.72 5.23 -8.67
CA HIS A 630 -39.00 4.02 -7.88
C HIS A 630 -37.71 3.42 -7.28
N ALA A 631 -37.89 2.86 -6.09
CA ALA A 631 -36.93 2.13 -5.27
C ALA A 631 -36.01 1.16 -6.03
N THR A 632 -34.71 1.16 -5.73
CA THR A 632 -33.85 0.00 -5.96
C THR A 632 -32.68 -0.13 -4.98
N LYS A 633 -32.63 -1.35 -4.44
CA LYS A 633 -31.61 -2.08 -3.68
C LYS A 633 -30.15 -1.62 -3.84
N SER A 634 -29.48 -1.53 -2.69
CA SER A 634 -28.04 -1.41 -2.51
C SER A 634 -27.26 -2.52 -3.23
N LYS A 635 -26.35 -2.12 -4.12
CA LYS A 635 -25.20 -2.94 -4.55
C LYS A 635 -23.95 -2.37 -3.87
N GLN A 636 -23.47 -3.03 -2.83
CA GLN A 636 -22.16 -2.79 -2.24
C GLN A 636 -21.12 -3.64 -2.98
N GLY A 637 -20.19 -3.00 -3.68
CA GLY A 637 -18.87 -3.57 -3.97
C GLY A 637 -17.90 -3.24 -2.83
N PRO A 638 -16.89 -4.07 -2.54
CA PRO A 638 -15.97 -3.83 -1.44
C PRO A 638 -14.89 -2.82 -1.84
N GLU A 639 -15.01 -1.56 -1.39
CA GLU A 639 -13.94 -0.57 -1.49
C GLU A 639 -12.88 -0.78 -0.40
N THR A 640 -11.65 -1.06 -0.82
CA THR A 640 -10.50 -1.29 0.06
C THR A 640 -9.88 0.02 0.56
N GLY A 641 -10.41 0.58 1.64
CA GLY A 641 -9.83 1.72 2.38
C GLY A 641 -8.70 1.29 3.33
N SER A 642 -7.52 1.90 3.21
CA SER A 642 -6.32 1.57 4.01
C SER A 642 -6.19 2.50 5.22
N LEU A 643 -6.39 1.95 6.43
CA LEU A 643 -6.18 2.64 7.71
C LEU A 643 -4.70 3.03 7.96
N LYS A 644 -4.51 4.15 8.68
CA LYS A 644 -3.20 4.66 9.10
C LYS A 644 -2.72 3.90 10.34
N ARG A 645 -1.83 2.90 10.15
CA ARG A 645 -1.30 2.04 11.24
C ARG A 645 -0.64 2.82 12.39
N THR A 646 -0.86 2.37 13.63
CA THR A 646 -0.20 2.86 14.87
C THR A 646 1.32 2.66 14.83
N ALA A 647 2.08 3.34 15.69
CA ALA A 647 3.55 3.28 15.71
C ALA A 647 4.11 1.85 15.95
N GLU A 648 3.36 0.99 16.64
CA GLU A 648 3.72 -0.40 16.91
C GLU A 648 3.24 -1.35 15.80
N GLN A 649 2.09 -1.07 15.18
CA GLN A 649 1.66 -1.76 13.95
C GLN A 649 2.52 -1.38 12.72
N LYS A 650 3.30 -0.29 12.80
CA LYS A 650 4.37 0.01 11.85
C LYS A 650 5.58 -0.93 12.04
N LYS A 651 5.77 -1.52 13.24
CA LYS A 651 6.86 -2.47 13.54
C LYS A 651 6.49 -3.93 13.28
N MET A 652 5.22 -4.31 13.21
CA MET A 652 4.82 -5.68 12.88
C MET A 652 4.72 -5.90 11.36
N PRO A 653 5.29 -7.00 10.83
CA PRO A 653 5.15 -7.33 9.41
C PRO A 653 3.68 -7.69 9.12
N SER A 654 3.16 -7.23 7.98
CA SER A 654 1.78 -7.57 7.58
C SER A 654 1.66 -9.07 7.31
N ALA A 655 0.46 -9.64 7.43
CA ALA A 655 0.23 -11.05 7.08
C ALA A 655 0.65 -11.36 5.63
N TYR A 656 0.49 -10.39 4.73
CA TYR A 656 1.00 -10.48 3.36
C TYR A 656 2.53 -10.51 3.30
N SER A 657 3.21 -9.65 4.06
CA SER A 657 4.68 -9.63 4.13
C SER A 657 5.23 -10.92 4.72
N THR A 658 4.62 -11.48 5.77
CA THR A 658 5.08 -12.75 6.35
C THR A 658 4.84 -13.93 5.41
N LEU A 659 3.73 -13.93 4.64
CA LEU A 659 3.52 -14.92 3.59
C LEU A 659 4.60 -14.85 2.50
N CYS A 660 4.98 -13.65 2.06
CA CYS A 660 6.01 -13.50 1.03
C CYS A 660 7.38 -14.00 1.53
N SER A 661 7.75 -13.64 2.77
CA SER A 661 8.98 -14.16 3.40
C SER A 661 8.94 -15.67 3.60
N TYR A 662 7.76 -16.23 3.84
CA TYR A 662 7.59 -17.68 3.93
C TYR A 662 7.87 -18.38 2.59
N VAL A 663 7.24 -17.93 1.51
CA VAL A 663 7.46 -18.48 0.16
C VAL A 663 8.93 -18.34 -0.27
N GLU A 664 9.56 -17.19 0.05
CA GLU A 664 10.99 -16.98 -0.16
C GLU A 664 11.83 -18.00 0.60
N SER A 665 11.53 -18.25 1.89
CA SER A 665 12.27 -19.23 2.69
C SER A 665 12.16 -20.65 2.16
N LEU A 666 10.98 -21.07 1.67
CA LEU A 666 10.79 -22.36 1.01
C LEU A 666 11.63 -22.47 -0.27
N ALA A 667 11.69 -21.39 -1.07
CA ALA A 667 12.51 -21.33 -2.27
C ALA A 667 14.01 -21.48 -1.96
N GLU A 668 14.49 -20.80 -0.91
CA GLU A 668 15.89 -20.90 -0.45
C GLU A 668 16.20 -22.31 0.07
N GLU A 669 15.29 -22.94 0.81
CA GLU A 669 15.48 -24.27 1.38
C GLU A 669 15.63 -25.35 0.30
N VAL A 670 14.87 -25.23 -0.80
CA VAL A 670 15.04 -26.10 -1.99
C VAL A 670 16.16 -25.67 -2.94
N GLY A 671 16.92 -24.62 -2.59
CA GLY A 671 18.19 -24.25 -3.21
C GLY A 671 18.14 -23.15 -4.27
N PHE A 672 17.05 -22.38 -4.36
CA PHE A 672 16.99 -21.20 -5.22
C PHE A 672 17.67 -19.98 -4.56
N GLU A 673 18.17 -19.09 -5.41
CA GLU A 673 18.41 -17.70 -5.05
C GLU A 673 17.12 -16.93 -5.29
N ALA A 674 16.33 -16.75 -4.24
CA ALA A 674 15.03 -16.10 -4.36
C ALA A 674 15.19 -14.59 -4.60
N GLU A 675 14.61 -14.11 -5.69
CA GLU A 675 14.52 -12.70 -6.05
C GLU A 675 13.10 -12.18 -5.77
N GLN A 676 12.98 -10.87 -5.55
CA GLN A 676 11.69 -10.20 -5.32
C GLN A 676 11.52 -9.01 -6.25
N GLU A 677 10.34 -8.85 -6.82
CA GLU A 677 9.94 -7.69 -7.60
C GLU A 677 8.53 -7.22 -7.22
N VAL A 678 8.33 -5.91 -7.21
CA VAL A 678 7.00 -5.33 -6.98
C VAL A 678 6.41 -4.99 -8.35
N LEU A 679 5.46 -5.82 -8.79
CA LEU A 679 4.83 -5.72 -10.11
C LEU A 679 3.96 -4.47 -10.24
N ARG A 680 3.96 -3.88 -11.44
CA ARG A 680 3.14 -2.70 -11.80
C ARG A 680 1.74 -3.11 -12.28
N ILE A 681 1.04 -3.84 -11.42
CA ILE A 681 -0.33 -4.34 -11.64
C ILE A 681 -1.32 -3.62 -10.72
N PRO A 682 -2.63 -3.53 -11.08
CA PRO A 682 -3.67 -2.93 -10.25
C PRO A 682 -4.09 -3.81 -9.05
N SER A 683 -3.12 -4.39 -8.34
CA SER A 683 -3.31 -5.26 -7.18
C SER A 683 -2.70 -4.67 -5.92
N THR A 684 -3.33 -4.92 -4.77
CA THR A 684 -2.71 -4.65 -3.45
C THR A 684 -1.74 -5.74 -3.03
N ARG A 685 -1.72 -6.87 -3.75
CA ARG A 685 -0.83 -8.01 -3.54
C ARG A 685 0.05 -8.16 -4.78
N ASN A 686 1.02 -7.28 -4.95
CA ASN A 686 1.79 -7.16 -6.18
C ASN A 686 3.28 -7.53 -6.04
N LEU A 687 3.71 -8.05 -4.90
CA LEU A 687 5.05 -8.62 -4.76
C LEU A 687 5.05 -10.02 -5.40
N CYS A 688 6.04 -10.28 -6.25
CA CYS A 688 6.33 -11.63 -6.74
C CYS A 688 7.66 -12.14 -6.18
N ILE A 689 7.74 -13.46 -5.99
CA ILE A 689 8.95 -14.21 -5.67
C ILE A 689 9.36 -14.96 -6.93
N LEU A 690 10.61 -14.79 -7.36
CA LEU A 690 11.18 -15.40 -8.56
C LEU A 690 12.31 -16.35 -8.17
N GLY A 691 12.27 -17.58 -8.68
CA GLY A 691 13.38 -18.53 -8.57
C GLY A 691 13.85 -18.95 -9.96
N ARG A 692 14.88 -18.28 -10.47
CA ARG A 692 15.51 -18.59 -11.78
C ARG A 692 16.97 -19.01 -11.67
N THR A 693 17.63 -18.71 -10.56
CA THR A 693 19.03 -19.06 -10.27
C THR A 693 19.10 -20.02 -9.09
N ARG A 694 20.06 -20.95 -9.11
CA ARG A 694 20.33 -21.88 -8.01
C ARG A 694 21.61 -21.51 -7.29
N ARG A 695 21.63 -21.65 -5.96
CA ARG A 695 22.84 -21.42 -5.15
C ARG A 695 23.93 -22.43 -5.53
N ALA A 696 25.16 -21.95 -5.71
CA ALA A 696 26.31 -22.81 -5.94
C ALA A 696 26.49 -23.78 -4.76
N LYS A 697 26.70 -25.07 -5.05
CA LYS A 697 27.04 -26.04 -3.99
C LYS A 697 28.44 -25.69 -3.45
N PRO A 698 28.65 -25.63 -2.13
CA PRO A 698 29.99 -25.40 -1.57
C PRO A 698 30.93 -26.52 -2.03
N GLU A 699 32.14 -26.16 -2.44
CA GLU A 699 33.15 -27.06 -3.06
C GLU A 699 33.49 -28.30 -2.20
N ASN A 700 33.23 -28.25 -0.88
CA ASN A 700 33.46 -29.34 0.06
C ASN A 700 32.30 -30.34 0.21
N ALA A 701 31.20 -30.22 -0.55
CA ALA A 701 30.04 -31.12 -0.46
C ALA A 701 30.15 -32.39 -1.32
N CYS A 702 31.34 -32.71 -1.84
CA CYS A 702 31.54 -33.84 -2.76
C CYS A 702 31.80 -35.18 -2.03
N ILE A 703 31.02 -35.61 -1.01
CA ILE A 703 30.97 -37.04 -0.59
C ILE A 703 29.65 -37.39 0.15
N ARG A 704 28.48 -36.87 -0.25
CA ARG A 704 27.19 -37.46 0.16
C ARG A 704 26.36 -37.67 -1.10
N GLY A 705 25.81 -38.87 -1.25
CA GLY A 705 25.02 -39.28 -2.42
C GLY A 705 23.97 -38.24 -2.77
N GLU A 706 23.59 -38.15 -4.05
CA GLU A 706 22.53 -37.25 -4.51
C GLU A 706 21.28 -37.48 -3.65
N GLU A 707 21.01 -36.56 -2.74
CA GLU A 707 19.78 -36.55 -1.95
C GLU A 707 18.62 -36.54 -2.95
N ASN A 708 17.75 -37.55 -2.89
CA ASN A 708 16.62 -37.65 -3.79
C ASN A 708 15.76 -36.40 -3.60
N LYS A 709 15.43 -35.73 -4.70
CA LYS A 709 14.66 -34.48 -4.68
C LYS A 709 13.32 -34.63 -3.96
N GLN A 710 12.70 -35.79 -4.11
CA GLN A 710 11.45 -36.12 -3.43
C GLN A 710 11.66 -36.15 -1.91
N ASP A 711 12.69 -36.85 -1.42
CA ASP A 711 13.03 -36.92 0.01
C ASP A 711 13.24 -35.54 0.62
N LYS A 712 13.90 -34.64 -0.13
CA LYS A 712 14.09 -33.25 0.31
C LYS A 712 12.77 -32.50 0.48
N VAL A 713 11.85 -32.63 -0.49
CA VAL A 713 10.53 -31.98 -0.40
C VAL A 713 9.69 -32.60 0.71
N VAL A 714 9.72 -33.93 0.86
CA VAL A 714 9.08 -34.66 1.96
C VAL A 714 9.56 -34.13 3.31
N GLY A 715 10.87 -34.02 3.52
CA GLY A 715 11.46 -33.50 4.75
C GLY A 715 11.03 -32.07 5.09
N ILE A 716 10.88 -31.20 4.08
CA ILE A 716 10.36 -29.83 4.27
C ILE A 716 8.89 -29.87 4.69
N VAL A 717 8.04 -30.63 3.99
CA VAL A 717 6.61 -30.72 4.30
C VAL A 717 6.39 -31.23 5.72
N GLU A 718 7.11 -32.29 6.12
CA GLU A 718 6.99 -32.87 7.45
C GLU A 718 7.53 -31.93 8.55
N SER A 719 8.64 -31.23 8.30
CA SER A 719 9.20 -30.24 9.22
C SER A 719 8.27 -29.04 9.42
N GLU A 720 7.65 -28.55 8.35
CA GLU A 720 6.78 -27.37 8.38
C GLU A 720 5.44 -27.62 9.07
N LEU A 721 4.89 -28.83 8.93
CA LEU A 721 3.57 -29.16 9.45
C LEU A 721 3.60 -30.04 10.72
N GLY A 722 4.75 -30.61 11.08
CA GLY A 722 4.89 -31.52 12.22
C GLY A 722 4.07 -32.81 12.08
N LYS A 723 3.79 -33.22 10.84
CA LYS A 723 2.96 -34.38 10.46
C LYS A 723 3.66 -35.16 9.36
N SER A 724 3.40 -36.47 9.25
CA SER A 724 3.93 -37.26 8.14
C SER A 724 3.34 -36.82 6.80
N VAL A 725 4.11 -36.99 5.71
CA VAL A 725 3.67 -36.61 4.36
C VAL A 725 2.37 -37.29 3.94
N THR A 726 2.15 -38.54 4.38
CA THR A 726 0.91 -39.29 4.17
C THR A 726 -0.30 -38.62 4.83
N ALA A 727 -0.15 -38.14 6.07
CA ALA A 727 -1.23 -37.45 6.79
C ALA A 727 -1.55 -36.08 6.16
N VAL A 728 -0.51 -35.35 5.73
CA VAL A 728 -0.66 -34.08 5.00
C VAL A 728 -1.36 -34.31 3.66
N GLY A 729 -0.98 -35.35 2.92
CA GLY A 729 -1.59 -35.73 1.64
C GLY A 729 -3.08 -36.05 1.79
N ALA A 730 -3.46 -36.82 2.81
CA ALA A 730 -4.87 -37.12 3.09
C ALA A 730 -5.69 -35.85 3.38
N GLU A 731 -5.13 -34.92 4.15
CA GLU A 731 -5.76 -33.61 4.41
C GLU A 731 -5.89 -32.76 3.14
N TRP A 732 -4.84 -32.73 2.31
CA TRP A 732 -4.82 -32.02 1.03
C TRP A 732 -5.93 -32.54 0.11
N ILE A 733 -5.97 -33.86 -0.13
CA ILE A 733 -6.95 -34.51 -1.01
C ILE A 733 -8.37 -34.24 -0.51
N ALA A 734 -8.64 -34.39 0.80
CA ALA A 734 -9.95 -34.13 1.37
C ALA A 734 -10.43 -32.67 1.18
N ARG A 735 -9.50 -31.69 1.16
CA ARG A 735 -9.82 -30.28 0.88
C ARG A 735 -10.00 -30.03 -0.62
N ALA A 736 -9.09 -30.59 -1.41
CA ALA A 736 -9.06 -30.49 -2.86
C ALA A 736 -10.36 -31.05 -3.49
N GLU A 737 -10.89 -32.16 -2.98
CA GLU A 737 -12.20 -32.69 -3.39
C GLU A 737 -13.38 -31.78 -2.99
N LYS A 738 -13.31 -31.14 -1.81
CA LYS A 738 -14.35 -30.17 -1.39
C LYS A 738 -14.34 -28.94 -2.29
N LEU A 739 -13.16 -28.54 -2.78
CA LEU A 739 -13.02 -27.50 -3.79
C LEU A 739 -13.65 -27.96 -5.11
N ALA A 740 -13.41 -29.17 -5.59
CA ALA A 740 -14.05 -29.67 -6.81
C ALA A 740 -15.60 -29.72 -6.72
N LYS A 741 -16.16 -30.00 -5.54
CA LYS A 741 -17.61 -30.22 -5.34
C LYS A 741 -18.46 -28.95 -5.08
N LYS A 742 -17.88 -27.81 -4.70
CA LYS A 742 -18.65 -26.58 -4.40
C LYS A 742 -19.05 -25.83 -5.67
N PRO A 743 -20.33 -25.42 -5.84
CA PRO A 743 -20.72 -24.52 -6.93
C PRO A 743 -19.97 -23.19 -6.80
N GLY A 744 -19.57 -22.61 -7.94
CA GLY A 744 -18.66 -21.47 -8.00
C GLY A 744 -19.19 -20.24 -7.27
N SER A 745 -18.76 -20.02 -6.03
CA SER A 745 -18.74 -18.69 -5.43
C SER A 745 -17.53 -17.97 -6.00
N GLY A 746 -17.76 -16.94 -6.81
CA GLY A 746 -16.70 -16.07 -7.34
C GLY A 746 -15.85 -15.50 -6.21
N HIS A 747 -14.54 -15.55 -6.40
CA HIS A 747 -13.60 -14.73 -5.65
C HIS A 747 -13.40 -13.40 -6.36
#